data_AF-A0AA90USK7-F1
#
_entry.id   AF-A0AA90USK7-F1
#
_cell.length_a   1.000
_cell.length_b   1.000
_cell.length_c   1.000
_cell.angle_alpha   90.00
_cell.angle_beta   90.00
_cell.angle_gamma   90.00
#
_symmetry.space_group_name_H-M   'P 1'
#
loop_
_entity.id
_entity.type
_entity.pdbx_description
1 polymer ?
#
loop_
_entity_poly.entity_id
_entity_poly.type
_entity_poly.pdbx_seq_one_letter_code
_entity_poly.pdbx_strand_id
1 'polypeptide(L)'
;MLKAHNISFLRLLTVGYISSETYHAVKEYGTIGNFPIENLDTFPEECQYEIKKLFLDEEIALTIALLEEADRDLEENKGVVMQVLNDVVALMNANAFIVQLGKKRFITDYAFCSREMLRESYAVSIHNYTDVVRFVNRFRLAYQARLVNQDDVAFVDSCSANEVDGNQGTEGGTGFVGKDRIVIESNALSEQNKELSYGKYIQFLYSLNKEQFVPYEAFIMSQEFSSRTINCIRNIGIRNFYVNYLFASQVKLLTIRNFGKKSYFELENVKQSLIDYVIRSCQDSQIVKACEIEEKNVQKVKKHTLKEIAGEDKYQLIVAKYDELLQTSSLSVRARNGICSYEGDFIEDFMHSHKDIKHLSKIGRKTAGEIQDFVDGFQSYIDEIIGHDFSEEEKSLLLMKSKYGNFVDEYACDFYSERGSLPMFHIVENILKEELKYNNKIQFLNYLMPMLKGGIPLTLEQIAEKCNLTRERVRQICTKGIGYMYREIKPKKCDNLYYYKVVSQTEDWAYLTDKFKNEVVIKSSSVEEMLKQENCNLTVSIGLLIMLRIFDGQYCVVGNRPYDMNTRSKSSWNNSFVVKKELVEAFDFDDMRCTLERYFEEHDAEEQICQTAEELLLDFFMSSWNMFESSEVEAVGTVVSEILMREYGLIPDEELHFLIQGHKTLTAADVLFRVLTEKYEPMTVDELYDILQTKYSFKYKSPASIRGIVNSDARLCMVGVDNLVALTEWEHIKLGSVREIIVQFLEKFDEPKPVHDIVGYVLRYRDTTENSIRSTMYSGSQFRQFDNGYFGLADKSYPDEHLYAQSIEFKERVKEMECFLIQKKHFPFASSEDNSEINLRQWWLRNKSSDSLNDVQQNEIKRIQDSYWYLPTDKREVRWFSSFNQYREFVQEHDRRPSCYIEREKSLSEWFAKAQKQFVDGELSENEEKVYLYLCKIL
;
A
#
# COMPACT_ATOMS: atom_id res chain seq x y z
N MET A 1 -19.73 35.35 -13.41
CA MET A 1 -19.36 34.00 -12.96
C MET A 1 -18.33 34.15 -11.86
N LEU A 2 -18.35 33.26 -10.87
CA LEU A 2 -17.19 33.07 -9.99
C LEU A 2 -16.02 32.60 -10.87
N LYS A 3 -14.81 33.11 -10.59
CA LYS A 3 -13.56 32.61 -11.16
C LYS A 3 -12.59 32.43 -10.00
N ALA A 4 -11.91 31.30 -9.98
CA ALA A 4 -10.84 31.07 -9.01
C ALA A 4 -9.62 31.95 -9.35
N HIS A 5 -8.88 32.34 -8.31
CA HIS A 5 -7.71 33.20 -8.40
C HIS A 5 -6.68 32.86 -7.30
N ASN A 6 -7.13 32.67 -6.07
CA ASN A 6 -6.24 32.46 -4.91
C ASN A 6 -6.03 30.97 -4.58
N ILE A 7 -6.79 30.06 -5.17
CA ILE A 7 -6.58 28.62 -4.97
C ILE A 7 -5.19 28.19 -5.48
N SER A 8 -4.47 27.42 -4.65
CA SER A 8 -3.12 26.96 -4.95
C SER A 8 -3.10 25.79 -5.93
N PHE A 9 -2.03 25.65 -6.70
CA PHE A 9 -1.84 24.48 -7.56
C PHE A 9 -1.70 23.19 -6.74
N LEU A 10 -1.16 23.26 -5.52
CA LEU A 10 -1.18 22.14 -4.57
C LEU A 10 -2.62 21.71 -4.26
N ARG A 11 -3.53 22.65 -4.00
CA ARG A 11 -4.95 22.32 -3.76
C ARG A 11 -5.62 21.68 -4.98
N LEU A 12 -5.22 22.09 -6.20
CA LEU A 12 -5.72 21.48 -7.45
C LEU A 12 -5.20 20.05 -7.67
N LEU A 13 -3.95 19.77 -7.30
CA LEU A 13 -3.41 18.42 -7.24
C LEU A 13 -4.21 17.58 -6.22
N THR A 14 -4.43 18.10 -5.01
CA THR A 14 -5.05 17.30 -3.94
C THR A 14 -6.52 16.96 -4.15
N VAL A 15 -7.23 17.73 -4.99
CA VAL A 15 -8.59 17.39 -5.43
C VAL A 15 -8.64 16.74 -6.83
N GLY A 16 -7.48 16.41 -7.42
CA GLY A 16 -7.34 15.60 -8.62
C GLY A 16 -7.68 16.30 -9.94
N TYR A 17 -7.41 17.60 -10.09
CA TYR A 17 -7.56 18.33 -11.36
C TYR A 17 -6.27 18.48 -12.18
N ILE A 18 -5.12 18.21 -11.57
CA ILE A 18 -3.80 18.15 -12.23
C ILE A 18 -3.02 16.95 -11.68
N SER A 19 -2.08 16.42 -12.47
CA SER A 19 -1.13 15.38 -12.04
C SER A 19 0.04 15.95 -11.22
N SER A 20 0.86 15.05 -10.66
CA SER A 20 2.15 15.37 -10.03
C SER A 20 3.08 16.14 -10.98
N GLU A 21 3.20 15.68 -12.23
CA GLU A 21 4.07 16.25 -13.25
C GLU A 21 3.61 17.66 -13.64
N THR A 22 2.30 17.86 -13.77
CA THR A 22 1.71 19.18 -13.99
C THR A 22 1.90 20.09 -12.78
N TYR A 23 1.75 19.58 -11.55
CA TYR A 23 2.02 20.36 -10.33
C TYR A 23 3.48 20.82 -10.25
N HIS A 24 4.45 19.93 -10.47
CA HIS A 24 5.88 20.30 -10.53
C HIS A 24 6.15 21.41 -11.54
N ALA A 25 5.51 21.35 -12.72
CA ALA A 25 5.67 22.33 -13.78
C ALA A 25 5.10 23.73 -13.43
N VAL A 26 4.19 23.84 -12.45
CA VAL A 26 3.51 25.12 -12.13
C VAL A 26 3.62 25.55 -10.66
N LYS A 27 4.27 24.78 -9.78
CA LYS A 27 4.34 25.10 -8.34
C LYS A 27 5.03 26.44 -8.05
N GLU A 28 5.94 26.89 -8.93
CA GLU A 28 6.59 28.22 -8.85
C GLU A 28 5.61 29.41 -8.90
N TYR A 29 4.44 29.26 -9.53
CA TYR A 29 3.42 30.32 -9.58
C TYR A 29 2.55 30.36 -8.31
N GLY A 30 2.54 29.27 -7.52
CA GLY A 30 1.77 29.13 -6.27
C GLY A 30 0.26 28.96 -6.49
N THR A 31 -0.40 29.94 -7.11
CA THR A 31 -1.86 29.98 -7.33
C THR A 31 -2.24 30.11 -8.79
N ILE A 32 -3.46 29.65 -9.13
CA ILE A 32 -3.99 29.72 -10.50
C ILE A 32 -4.07 31.16 -11.04
N GLY A 33 -4.23 32.15 -10.16
CA GLY A 33 -4.29 33.57 -10.50
C GLY A 33 -2.96 34.20 -10.91
N ASN A 34 -1.84 33.59 -10.52
CA ASN A 34 -0.48 34.05 -10.84
C ASN A 34 0.07 33.44 -12.14
N PHE A 35 -0.56 32.41 -12.69
CA PHE A 35 -0.05 31.66 -13.83
C PHE A 35 -0.13 32.49 -15.14
N PRO A 36 1.01 32.78 -15.80
CA PRO A 36 1.02 33.48 -17.08
C PRO A 36 0.58 32.53 -18.20
N ILE A 37 -0.65 32.71 -18.69
CA ILE A 37 -1.22 31.94 -19.82
C ILE A 37 -0.34 32.04 -21.08
N GLU A 38 0.51 33.07 -21.20
CA GLU A 38 1.49 33.21 -22.29
C GLU A 38 2.62 32.17 -22.25
N ASN A 39 2.95 31.61 -21.08
CA ASN A 39 3.93 30.52 -20.93
C ASN A 39 3.32 29.13 -21.23
N LEU A 40 2.02 29.04 -21.50
CA LEU A 40 1.30 27.77 -21.58
C LEU A 40 1.86 26.82 -22.65
N ASP A 41 2.41 27.35 -23.74
CA ASP A 41 2.99 26.53 -24.82
C ASP A 41 4.48 26.14 -24.56
N THR A 42 5.08 26.50 -23.41
CA THR A 42 6.44 26.06 -23.03
C THR A 42 6.47 24.75 -22.22
N PHE A 43 5.32 24.20 -21.86
CA PHE A 43 5.19 22.96 -21.06
C PHE A 43 4.96 21.71 -21.95
N PRO A 44 5.22 20.48 -21.45
CA PRO A 44 4.88 19.23 -22.14
C PRO A 44 3.39 19.13 -22.47
N GLU A 45 3.01 18.50 -23.58
CA GLU A 45 1.63 18.48 -24.09
C GLU A 45 0.59 17.98 -23.07
N GLU A 46 0.96 17.02 -22.22
CA GLU A 46 0.08 16.48 -21.16
C GLU A 46 -0.19 17.55 -20.08
N CYS A 47 0.84 18.21 -19.59
CA CYS A 47 0.70 19.35 -18.66
C CYS A 47 -0.07 20.50 -19.30
N GLN A 48 0.17 20.80 -20.58
CA GLN A 48 -0.62 21.82 -21.30
C GLN A 48 -2.11 21.47 -21.31
N TYR A 49 -2.46 20.21 -21.56
CA TYR A 49 -3.86 19.75 -21.64
C TYR A 49 -4.59 19.88 -20.30
N GLU A 50 -3.93 19.55 -19.19
CA GLU A 50 -4.49 19.72 -17.85
C GLU A 50 -4.65 21.21 -17.49
N ILE A 51 -3.61 22.03 -17.67
CA ILE A 51 -3.68 23.47 -17.42
C ILE A 51 -4.76 24.12 -18.30
N LYS A 52 -4.88 23.70 -19.58
CA LYS A 52 -5.93 24.17 -20.50
C LYS A 52 -7.35 23.86 -19.96
N LYS A 53 -7.60 22.72 -19.31
CA LYS A 53 -8.90 22.42 -18.67
C LYS A 53 -9.24 23.41 -17.55
N LEU A 54 -8.28 23.74 -16.67
CA LEU A 54 -8.52 24.62 -15.51
C LEU A 54 -9.12 25.98 -15.89
N PHE A 55 -8.76 26.50 -17.07
CA PHE A 55 -9.19 27.81 -17.57
C PHE A 55 -10.30 27.77 -18.64
N LEU A 56 -10.43 26.67 -19.39
CA LEU A 56 -11.30 26.59 -20.58
C LEU A 56 -12.52 25.66 -20.44
N ASP A 57 -12.53 24.73 -19.49
CA ASP A 57 -13.70 23.89 -19.21
C ASP A 57 -14.62 24.60 -18.19
N GLU A 58 -15.86 24.91 -18.61
CA GLU A 58 -16.80 25.67 -17.78
C GLU A 58 -17.31 24.89 -16.55
N GLU A 59 -17.34 23.55 -16.57
CA GLU A 59 -17.75 22.74 -15.40
C GLU A 59 -16.62 22.68 -14.37
N ILE A 60 -15.38 22.50 -14.83
CA ILE A 60 -14.16 22.45 -14.00
C ILE A 60 -13.88 23.83 -13.40
N ALA A 61 -13.78 24.88 -14.22
CA ALA A 61 -13.47 26.24 -13.76
C ALA A 61 -14.51 26.76 -12.75
N LEU A 62 -15.80 26.44 -12.94
CA LEU A 62 -16.85 26.74 -11.97
C LEU A 62 -16.69 25.93 -10.68
N THR A 63 -16.39 24.62 -10.77
CA THR A 63 -16.20 23.76 -9.59
C THR A 63 -15.02 24.23 -8.76
N ILE A 64 -13.90 24.60 -9.39
CA ILE A 64 -12.72 25.15 -8.73
C ILE A 64 -13.03 26.50 -8.07
N ALA A 65 -13.84 27.35 -8.70
CA ALA A 65 -14.26 28.63 -8.10
C ALA A 65 -15.23 28.46 -6.91
N LEU A 66 -16.02 27.37 -6.88
CA LEU A 66 -16.82 27.00 -5.72
C LEU A 66 -15.96 26.40 -4.59
N LEU A 67 -14.89 25.67 -4.92
CA LEU A 67 -13.91 25.15 -3.96
C LEU A 67 -13.17 26.30 -3.25
N GLU A 68 -12.69 27.32 -3.97
CA GLU A 68 -12.02 28.46 -3.34
C GLU A 68 -12.92 29.19 -2.33
N GLU A 69 -14.21 29.41 -2.66
CA GLU A 69 -15.15 30.03 -1.71
C GLU A 69 -15.54 29.08 -0.57
N ALA A 70 -15.54 27.76 -0.78
CA ALA A 70 -15.83 26.77 0.26
C ALA A 70 -14.68 26.66 1.28
N ASP A 71 -13.43 26.60 0.82
CA ASP A 71 -12.25 26.62 1.70
C ASP A 71 -12.22 27.95 2.49
N ARG A 72 -12.49 29.09 1.82
CA ARG A 72 -12.57 30.40 2.48
C ARG A 72 -13.71 30.52 3.50
N ASP A 73 -14.89 29.94 3.24
CA ASP A 73 -16.02 29.91 4.19
C ASP A 73 -15.71 29.06 5.45
N LEU A 74 -14.85 28.04 5.32
CA LEU A 74 -14.33 27.24 6.42
C LEU A 74 -13.22 27.96 7.20
N GLU A 75 -12.29 28.65 6.53
CA GLU A 75 -11.22 29.43 7.16
C GLU A 75 -11.78 30.62 7.95
N GLU A 76 -12.62 31.44 7.32
CA GLU A 76 -13.28 32.58 7.96
C GLU A 76 -14.39 32.16 8.96
N ASN A 77 -14.70 30.86 9.06
CA ASN A 77 -15.74 30.30 9.91
C ASN A 77 -17.14 30.92 9.69
N LYS A 78 -17.41 31.40 8.47
CA LYS A 78 -18.70 31.94 8.01
C LYS A 78 -19.82 30.89 8.08
N GLY A 79 -19.50 29.62 7.80
CA GLY A 79 -20.39 28.47 8.01
C GLY A 79 -21.52 28.29 6.99
N VAL A 80 -21.55 29.06 5.90
CA VAL A 80 -22.56 28.94 4.83
C VAL A 80 -22.45 27.59 4.13
N VAL A 81 -21.23 27.10 3.90
CA VAL A 81 -20.99 25.81 3.25
C VAL A 81 -21.46 24.64 4.14
N MET A 82 -21.27 24.78 5.45
CA MET A 82 -21.74 23.81 6.46
C MET A 82 -23.27 23.84 6.62
N GLN A 83 -23.92 24.99 6.49
CA GLN A 83 -25.38 25.09 6.45
C GLN A 83 -25.94 24.33 5.23
N VAL A 84 -25.43 24.61 4.03
CA VAL A 84 -25.86 23.94 2.79
C VAL A 84 -25.62 22.43 2.86
N LEU A 85 -24.52 21.98 3.47
CA LEU A 85 -24.29 20.55 3.67
C LEU A 85 -25.39 19.91 4.54
N ASN A 86 -25.76 20.54 5.67
CA ASN A 86 -26.83 20.02 6.53
C ASN A 86 -28.16 19.93 5.78
N ASP A 87 -28.52 20.95 5.02
CA ASP A 87 -29.77 21.03 4.25
C ASP A 87 -29.83 19.93 3.17
N VAL A 88 -28.75 19.73 2.42
CA VAL A 88 -28.66 18.70 1.36
C VAL A 88 -28.61 17.29 1.96
N VAL A 89 -27.97 17.10 3.12
CA VAL A 89 -27.96 15.81 3.85
C VAL A 89 -29.35 15.44 4.34
N ALA A 90 -30.10 16.40 4.89
CA ALA A 90 -31.49 16.20 5.30
C ALA A 90 -32.39 15.88 4.09
N LEU A 91 -32.23 16.61 2.98
CA LEU A 91 -32.99 16.39 1.74
C LEU A 91 -32.75 15.01 1.13
N MET A 92 -31.51 14.52 1.13
CA MET A 92 -31.12 13.26 0.47
C MET A 92 -31.02 12.06 1.42
N ASN A 93 -31.31 12.24 2.71
CA ASN A 93 -31.12 11.25 3.77
C ASN A 93 -29.67 10.67 3.82
N ALA A 94 -28.68 11.49 3.47
CA ALA A 94 -27.27 11.08 3.34
C ALA A 94 -26.53 10.95 4.69
N ASN A 95 -27.27 10.91 5.80
CA ASN A 95 -26.72 10.92 7.17
C ASN A 95 -25.71 9.79 7.42
N ALA A 96 -25.97 8.58 6.93
CA ALA A 96 -25.06 7.45 7.13
C ALA A 96 -23.67 7.70 6.49
N PHE A 97 -23.63 8.26 5.29
CA PHE A 97 -22.39 8.59 4.57
C PHE A 97 -21.62 9.71 5.27
N ILE A 98 -22.31 10.78 5.68
CA ILE A 98 -21.68 11.93 6.36
C ILE A 98 -21.28 11.63 7.82
N VAL A 99 -21.95 10.70 8.51
CA VAL A 99 -21.50 10.19 9.82
C VAL A 99 -20.28 9.28 9.69
N GLN A 100 -20.16 8.51 8.59
CA GLN A 100 -18.97 7.71 8.31
C GLN A 100 -17.74 8.58 7.94
N LEU A 101 -17.94 9.66 7.19
CA LEU A 101 -16.85 10.48 6.64
C LEU A 101 -16.46 11.71 7.49
N GLY A 102 -17.44 12.32 8.17
CA GLY A 102 -17.28 13.63 8.80
C GLY A 102 -17.59 14.79 7.86
N LYS A 103 -18.20 15.85 8.41
CA LYS A 103 -18.74 17.00 7.63
C LYS A 103 -17.67 17.86 6.96
N LYS A 104 -16.62 18.25 7.70
CA LYS A 104 -15.54 19.08 7.15
C LYS A 104 -14.81 18.35 6.02
N ARG A 105 -14.44 17.09 6.28
CA ARG A 105 -13.78 16.18 5.33
C ARG A 105 -14.56 15.98 4.03
N PHE A 106 -15.89 15.87 4.10
CA PHE A 106 -16.71 15.86 2.89
C PHE A 106 -16.51 17.11 2.03
N ILE A 107 -16.52 18.30 2.66
CA ILE A 107 -16.40 19.58 1.95
C ILE A 107 -14.99 19.73 1.36
N THR A 108 -13.94 19.36 2.11
CA THR A 108 -12.56 19.57 1.69
C THR A 108 -12.10 18.60 0.60
N ASP A 109 -12.49 17.32 0.62
CA ASP A 109 -11.85 16.30 -0.24
C ASP A 109 -12.83 15.61 -1.22
N TYR A 110 -14.14 15.64 -0.95
CA TYR A 110 -15.15 14.89 -1.73
C TYR A 110 -16.11 15.80 -2.50
N ALA A 111 -16.44 16.97 -1.95
CA ALA A 111 -17.48 17.83 -2.49
C ALA A 111 -17.08 18.50 -3.81
N PHE A 112 -15.78 18.73 -4.05
CA PHE A 112 -15.29 19.47 -5.21
C PHE A 112 -14.21 18.75 -6.04
N CYS A 113 -13.81 17.53 -5.67
CA CYS A 113 -12.80 16.77 -6.42
C CYS A 113 -13.27 16.25 -7.78
N SER A 114 -12.30 15.82 -8.60
CA SER A 114 -12.55 15.27 -9.94
C SER A 114 -13.30 13.94 -9.89
N ARG A 115 -13.88 13.54 -11.03
CA ARG A 115 -14.68 12.30 -11.13
C ARG A 115 -13.85 11.02 -11.01
N GLU A 116 -12.52 11.15 -11.17
CA GLU A 116 -11.52 10.08 -11.01
C GLU A 116 -11.11 9.99 -9.54
N MET A 117 -10.68 11.09 -8.91
CA MET A 117 -10.37 11.14 -7.47
C MET A 117 -11.56 10.69 -6.59
N LEU A 118 -12.78 11.13 -6.93
CA LEU A 118 -14.01 10.71 -6.23
C LEU A 118 -14.33 9.21 -6.40
N ARG A 119 -13.77 8.54 -7.41
CA ARG A 119 -13.98 7.11 -7.68
C ARG A 119 -13.03 6.22 -6.86
N GLU A 120 -11.86 6.73 -6.54
CA GLU A 120 -10.78 6.02 -5.83
C GLU A 120 -10.78 6.34 -4.32
N SER A 121 -11.49 7.39 -3.93
CA SER A 121 -11.75 7.79 -2.54
C SER A 121 -12.34 6.68 -1.66
N TYR A 122 -11.73 6.42 -0.49
CA TYR A 122 -12.02 5.32 0.44
C TYR A 122 -13.50 5.05 0.78
N ALA A 123 -14.33 6.09 0.96
CA ALA A 123 -15.75 5.91 1.29
C ALA A 123 -16.62 5.53 0.07
N VAL A 124 -16.02 5.40 -1.11
CA VAL A 124 -16.71 5.20 -2.38
C VAL A 124 -16.38 3.81 -2.94
N SER A 125 -17.42 3.16 -3.44
CA SER A 125 -17.42 1.78 -3.90
C SER A 125 -18.30 1.64 -5.14
N ILE A 126 -18.13 0.54 -5.88
CA ILE A 126 -18.98 0.20 -7.04
C ILE A 126 -20.48 0.19 -6.68
N HIS A 127 -20.84 -0.03 -5.41
CA HIS A 127 -22.24 -0.10 -4.96
C HIS A 127 -22.85 1.25 -4.53
N ASN A 128 -22.07 2.27 -4.17
CA ASN A 128 -22.58 3.59 -3.77
C ASN A 128 -22.15 4.75 -4.68
N TYR A 129 -21.19 4.56 -5.61
CA TYR A 129 -20.65 5.61 -6.50
C TYR A 129 -21.74 6.48 -7.17
N THR A 130 -22.79 5.87 -7.73
CA THR A 130 -23.88 6.61 -8.40
C THR A 130 -24.66 7.53 -7.45
N ASP A 131 -24.81 7.14 -6.19
CA ASP A 131 -25.54 7.93 -5.20
C ASP A 131 -24.63 8.99 -4.55
N VAL A 132 -23.35 8.69 -4.35
CA VAL A 132 -22.31 9.66 -3.94
C VAL A 132 -22.16 10.76 -4.99
N VAL A 133 -22.01 10.41 -6.27
CA VAL A 133 -21.96 11.40 -7.37
C VAL A 133 -23.24 12.23 -7.44
N ARG A 134 -24.42 11.63 -7.21
CA ARG A 134 -25.69 12.40 -7.15
C ARG A 134 -25.71 13.37 -5.98
N PHE A 135 -25.20 12.97 -4.82
CA PHE A 135 -25.12 13.78 -3.60
C PHE A 135 -24.11 14.93 -3.77
N VAL A 136 -22.90 14.67 -4.26
CA VAL A 136 -21.88 15.68 -4.60
C VAL A 136 -22.43 16.70 -5.60
N ASN A 137 -23.03 16.26 -6.71
CA ASN A 137 -23.61 17.16 -7.70
C ASN A 137 -24.78 17.99 -7.12
N ARG A 138 -25.62 17.40 -6.27
CA ARG A 138 -26.72 18.13 -5.60
C ARG A 138 -26.18 19.17 -4.61
N PHE A 139 -25.09 18.86 -3.91
CA PHE A 139 -24.40 19.78 -3.02
C PHE A 139 -23.76 20.94 -3.78
N ARG A 140 -22.98 20.69 -4.85
CA ARG A 140 -22.40 21.74 -5.71
C ARG A 140 -23.46 22.73 -6.21
N LEU A 141 -24.57 22.21 -6.74
CA LEU A 141 -25.70 23.02 -7.24
C LEU A 141 -26.39 23.83 -6.11
N ALA A 142 -26.57 23.25 -4.93
CA ALA A 142 -27.16 23.94 -3.79
C ALA A 142 -26.24 25.04 -3.24
N TYR A 143 -24.93 24.79 -3.19
CA TYR A 143 -23.94 25.76 -2.72
C TYR A 143 -23.78 26.92 -3.71
N GLN A 144 -23.69 26.63 -5.01
CA GLN A 144 -23.73 27.62 -6.08
C GLN A 144 -25.00 28.51 -5.98
N ALA A 145 -26.17 27.91 -5.79
CA ALA A 145 -27.42 28.66 -5.63
C ALA A 145 -27.43 29.51 -4.34
N ARG A 146 -26.84 29.03 -3.23
CA ARG A 146 -26.73 29.77 -1.97
C ARG A 146 -25.81 30.98 -2.08
N LEU A 147 -24.70 30.87 -2.84
CA LEU A 147 -23.78 31.98 -3.11
C LEU A 147 -24.38 33.03 -4.06
N VAL A 148 -25.25 32.63 -5.00
CA VAL A 148 -25.99 33.56 -5.87
C VAL A 148 -27.14 34.26 -5.12
N ASN A 149 -27.75 33.59 -4.14
CA ASN A 149 -28.89 34.08 -3.38
C ASN A 149 -28.53 34.56 -1.95
N GLN A 150 -27.47 35.37 -1.78
CA GLN A 150 -27.19 36.00 -0.48
C GLN A 150 -28.02 37.27 -0.23
N ASP A 151 -28.63 37.86 -1.26
CA ASP A 151 -29.60 38.95 -1.15
C ASP A 151 -31.05 38.44 -0.98
N ASP A 152 -31.43 37.92 0.22
CA ASP A 152 -32.73 38.15 0.90
C ASP A 152 -33.09 37.17 2.06
N VAL A 153 -33.34 37.74 3.26
CA VAL A 153 -34.39 37.46 4.30
C VAL A 153 -34.57 36.03 4.94
N ALA A 154 -35.05 35.99 6.20
CA ALA A 154 -35.24 34.81 7.08
C ALA A 154 -36.67 34.70 7.70
N PHE A 155 -37.05 33.61 8.41
CA PHE A 155 -38.16 33.57 9.42
C PHE A 155 -38.12 32.35 10.43
N VAL A 156 -39.20 32.08 11.22
CA VAL A 156 -39.13 31.63 12.67
C VAL A 156 -40.24 30.62 13.20
N ASP A 157 -39.82 29.59 13.98
CA ASP A 157 -40.34 28.87 15.22
C ASP A 157 -41.82 28.44 15.56
N SER A 158 -42.02 27.40 16.45
CA SER A 158 -42.97 27.28 17.64
C SER A 158 -43.70 25.91 18.07
N CYS A 159 -43.59 25.55 19.39
CA CYS A 159 -44.59 25.11 20.46
C CYS A 159 -45.47 23.77 20.63
N SER A 160 -45.16 22.95 21.68
CA SER A 160 -45.91 22.49 22.95
C SER A 160 -47.27 21.67 23.15
N ALA A 161 -47.20 20.50 23.87
CA ALA A 161 -47.74 20.05 25.24
C ALA A 161 -49.23 19.65 25.71
N ASN A 162 -49.33 18.69 26.71
CA ASN A 162 -50.25 18.50 27.92
C ASN A 162 -51.51 17.52 28.13
N GLU A 163 -51.39 16.55 29.09
CA GLU A 163 -52.10 16.20 30.41
C GLU A 163 -53.62 15.84 30.79
N VAL A 164 -53.79 14.76 31.64
CA VAL A 164 -54.46 14.61 33.03
C VAL A 164 -55.90 14.03 33.40
N ASP A 165 -55.96 13.39 34.62
CA ASP A 165 -57.07 12.92 35.57
C ASP A 165 -57.84 11.57 35.33
N GLY A 166 -58.38 10.79 36.32
CA GLY A 166 -58.23 10.69 37.82
C GLY A 166 -59.41 10.01 38.60
N ASN A 167 -59.37 10.02 39.97
CA ASN A 167 -60.47 9.76 40.98
C ASN A 167 -61.09 8.31 41.12
N GLN A 168 -61.78 7.79 42.20
CA GLN A 168 -61.90 8.01 43.69
C GLN A 168 -62.65 6.82 44.44
N GLY A 169 -62.48 6.63 45.79
CA GLY A 169 -63.41 5.91 46.75
C GLY A 169 -63.29 4.37 47.01
N THR A 170 -63.87 3.67 48.04
CA THR A 170 -64.40 3.97 49.42
C THR A 170 -64.66 2.69 50.33
N GLU A 171 -65.00 2.86 51.63
CA GLU A 171 -65.47 1.97 52.77
C GLU A 171 -65.55 0.39 52.77
N GLY A 172 -64.81 -0.26 53.72
CA GLY A 172 -65.39 -1.05 54.86
C GLY A 172 -65.71 -2.59 54.83
N GLY A 173 -64.79 -3.46 55.32
CA GLY A 173 -65.11 -4.84 55.83
C GLY A 173 -65.13 -6.00 54.79
N THR A 174 -65.29 -7.31 55.12
CA THR A 174 -65.12 -8.07 56.39
C THR A 174 -64.34 -9.44 56.27
N GLY A 175 -63.55 -9.83 57.30
CA GLY A 175 -62.45 -10.84 57.31
C GLY A 175 -62.64 -12.33 56.87
N PHE A 176 -62.12 -12.70 55.68
CA PHE A 176 -61.81 -14.08 55.17
C PHE A 176 -62.97 -15.11 55.06
N VAL A 177 -62.73 -16.19 54.29
CA VAL A 177 -62.86 -17.63 54.68
C VAL A 177 -62.73 -18.55 53.44
N GLY A 178 -61.96 -19.64 53.57
CA GLY A 178 -62.04 -20.82 52.69
C GLY A 178 -61.00 -20.92 51.57
N LYS A 179 -60.31 -22.07 51.47
CA LYS A 179 -59.20 -22.43 50.56
C LYS A 179 -57.95 -21.54 50.55
N ASP A 180 -58.05 -20.23 50.76
CA ASP A 180 -56.92 -19.29 50.75
C ASP A 180 -56.05 -19.36 52.03
N ARG A 181 -55.49 -20.54 52.33
CA ARG A 181 -54.40 -20.67 53.31
C ARG A 181 -53.07 -20.23 52.69
N ILE A 182 -52.96 -18.93 52.47
CA ILE A 182 -51.71 -18.24 52.13
C ILE A 182 -50.92 -18.03 53.43
N VAL A 183 -49.60 -18.10 53.35
CA VAL A 183 -48.65 -17.67 54.39
C VAL A 183 -47.66 -16.74 53.71
N ILE A 184 -47.18 -15.70 54.39
CA ILE A 184 -46.13 -14.83 53.84
C ILE A 184 -44.82 -15.64 53.80
N GLU A 185 -44.27 -15.85 52.61
CA GLU A 185 -43.05 -16.60 52.38
C GLU A 185 -41.82 -15.70 52.63
N SER A 186 -40.72 -16.26 53.15
CA SER A 186 -39.51 -15.50 53.51
C SER A 186 -38.81 -14.79 52.33
N ASN A 187 -39.14 -15.17 51.10
CA ASN A 187 -38.68 -14.59 49.84
C ASN A 187 -39.80 -13.86 49.07
N ALA A 188 -40.89 -13.45 49.74
CA ALA A 188 -41.96 -12.63 49.16
C ALA A 188 -41.49 -11.23 48.70
N LEU A 189 -40.34 -10.79 49.20
CA LEU A 189 -39.77 -9.46 49.04
C LEU A 189 -38.30 -9.60 48.59
N SER A 190 -37.91 -8.97 47.47
CA SER A 190 -36.50 -8.87 47.06
C SER A 190 -35.72 -7.91 47.96
N GLU A 191 -34.39 -8.03 48.03
CA GLU A 191 -33.53 -7.11 48.81
C GLU A 191 -33.77 -5.63 48.43
N GLN A 192 -33.76 -5.33 47.12
CA GLN A 192 -34.08 -4.01 46.58
C GLN A 192 -35.46 -3.47 47.03
N ASN A 193 -36.45 -4.35 47.23
CA ASN A 193 -37.78 -3.95 47.71
C ASN A 193 -37.88 -3.92 49.26
N LYS A 194 -36.91 -4.48 49.99
CA LYS A 194 -36.76 -4.25 51.45
C LYS A 194 -36.26 -2.83 51.71
N GLU A 195 -35.31 -2.35 50.92
CA GLU A 195 -34.78 -0.97 50.99
C GLU A 195 -35.89 0.08 50.75
N LEU A 196 -36.85 -0.23 49.87
CA LEU A 196 -38.03 0.59 49.62
C LEU A 196 -39.15 0.45 50.69
N SER A 197 -38.93 -0.28 51.78
CA SER A 197 -39.90 -0.52 52.86
C SER A 197 -41.24 -1.12 52.37
N TYR A 198 -41.23 -1.94 51.31
CA TYR A 198 -42.46 -2.51 50.74
C TYR A 198 -43.05 -3.68 51.58
N GLY A 199 -42.38 -4.11 52.64
CA GLY A 199 -42.86 -5.16 53.56
C GLY A 199 -44.21 -4.82 54.22
N LYS A 200 -44.44 -3.55 54.58
CA LYS A 200 -45.73 -3.07 55.11
C LYS A 200 -46.91 -3.28 54.14
N TYR A 201 -46.67 -3.20 52.83
CA TYR A 201 -47.69 -3.43 51.81
C TYR A 201 -48.04 -4.92 51.66
N ILE A 202 -47.06 -5.81 51.81
CA ILE A 202 -47.28 -7.26 51.88
C ILE A 202 -48.14 -7.61 53.10
N GLN A 203 -47.81 -7.05 54.29
CA GLN A 203 -48.62 -7.28 55.50
C GLN A 203 -50.04 -6.72 55.36
N PHE A 204 -50.20 -5.54 54.76
CA PHE A 204 -51.51 -4.98 54.44
C PHE A 204 -52.33 -5.89 53.52
N LEU A 205 -51.80 -6.29 52.35
CA LEU A 205 -52.47 -7.20 51.41
C LEU A 205 -52.78 -8.57 52.02
N TYR A 206 -51.92 -9.04 52.94
CA TYR A 206 -52.16 -10.25 53.73
C TYR A 206 -53.28 -10.05 54.78
N SER A 207 -53.42 -8.86 55.37
CA SER A 207 -54.48 -8.55 56.34
C SER A 207 -55.86 -8.34 55.72
N LEU A 208 -55.93 -8.00 54.42
CA LEU A 208 -57.19 -7.75 53.73
C LEU A 208 -58.14 -8.94 53.78
N ASN A 209 -59.42 -8.67 53.56
CA ASN A 209 -60.44 -9.71 53.49
C ASN A 209 -60.92 -9.96 52.06
N LYS A 210 -61.86 -10.89 51.86
CA LYS A 210 -62.30 -11.26 50.51
C LYS A 210 -62.98 -10.09 49.78
N GLU A 211 -63.87 -9.37 50.44
CA GLU A 211 -64.61 -8.21 49.93
C GLU A 211 -63.65 -7.02 49.69
N GLN A 212 -62.79 -6.71 50.67
CA GLN A 212 -61.72 -5.70 50.51
C GLN A 212 -60.67 -6.07 49.45
N PHE A 213 -60.52 -7.34 49.08
CA PHE A 213 -59.56 -7.77 48.06
C PHE A 213 -60.13 -7.71 46.62
N VAL A 214 -61.47 -7.59 46.47
CA VAL A 214 -62.12 -7.49 45.14
C VAL A 214 -61.52 -6.39 44.25
N PRO A 215 -61.18 -5.17 44.73
CA PRO A 215 -60.59 -4.14 43.88
C PRO A 215 -59.25 -4.55 43.25
N TYR A 216 -58.42 -5.32 43.95
CA TYR A 216 -57.12 -5.82 43.46
C TYR A 216 -57.31 -6.99 42.48
N GLU A 217 -58.27 -7.88 42.76
CA GLU A 217 -58.67 -8.93 41.84
C GLU A 217 -59.31 -8.36 40.55
N ALA A 218 -60.08 -7.28 40.65
CA ALA A 218 -60.61 -6.57 39.49
C ALA A 218 -59.49 -5.84 38.72
N PHE A 219 -58.61 -5.10 39.41
CA PHE A 219 -57.56 -4.31 38.78
C PHE A 219 -56.52 -5.18 38.05
N ILE A 220 -56.14 -6.36 38.59
CA ILE A 220 -55.24 -7.26 37.85
C ILE A 220 -55.93 -7.96 36.66
N MET A 221 -57.27 -8.05 36.67
CA MET A 221 -58.06 -8.61 35.56
C MET A 221 -58.42 -7.58 34.49
N SER A 222 -58.29 -6.28 34.76
CA SER A 222 -58.45 -5.20 33.78
C SER A 222 -57.16 -4.88 33.01
N GLN A 223 -56.05 -5.54 33.32
CA GLN A 223 -54.78 -5.40 32.59
C GLN A 223 -54.77 -6.29 31.33
N GLU A 224 -54.04 -5.88 30.29
CA GLU A 224 -53.94 -6.60 29.01
C GLU A 224 -53.03 -7.85 29.07
N PHE A 225 -53.22 -8.71 30.06
CA PHE A 225 -52.50 -9.98 30.18
C PHE A 225 -53.05 -11.03 29.21
N SER A 226 -52.16 -11.82 28.60
CA SER A 226 -52.60 -12.97 27.81
C SER A 226 -53.31 -14.00 28.68
N SER A 227 -54.24 -14.77 28.09
CA SER A 227 -54.98 -15.82 28.81
C SER A 227 -54.07 -16.85 29.48
N ARG A 228 -52.82 -17.01 29.00
CA ARG A 228 -51.78 -17.83 29.65
C ARG A 228 -51.34 -17.19 30.97
N THR A 229 -50.95 -15.92 30.94
CA THR A 229 -50.47 -15.16 32.11
C THR A 229 -51.55 -15.08 33.19
N ILE A 230 -52.79 -14.74 32.82
CA ILE A 230 -53.94 -14.73 33.73
C ILE A 230 -54.16 -16.12 34.36
N ASN A 231 -54.13 -17.19 33.57
CA ASN A 231 -54.34 -18.54 34.10
C ASN A 231 -53.19 -19.01 35.01
N CYS A 232 -51.94 -18.61 34.76
CA CYS A 232 -50.83 -18.88 35.67
C CYS A 232 -51.03 -18.18 37.03
N ILE A 233 -51.45 -16.91 37.03
CA ILE A 233 -51.74 -16.14 38.25
C ILE A 233 -52.96 -16.71 39.01
N ARG A 234 -54.03 -17.08 38.29
CA ARG A 234 -55.20 -17.77 38.88
C ARG A 234 -54.83 -19.11 39.51
N ASN A 235 -53.97 -19.90 38.89
CA ASN A 235 -53.57 -21.23 39.37
C ASN A 235 -52.82 -21.21 40.71
N ILE A 236 -52.08 -20.13 41.03
CA ILE A 236 -51.42 -19.96 42.34
C ILE A 236 -52.30 -19.23 43.38
N GLY A 237 -53.44 -18.68 42.95
CA GLY A 237 -54.28 -17.77 43.71
C GLY A 237 -53.82 -16.31 43.51
N ILE A 238 -54.73 -15.43 43.08
CA ILE A 238 -54.41 -14.02 42.78
C ILE A 238 -53.93 -13.28 44.03
N ARG A 239 -54.54 -13.56 45.18
CA ARG A 239 -54.08 -13.02 46.47
C ARG A 239 -52.69 -13.52 46.87
N ASN A 240 -52.37 -14.78 46.56
CA ASN A 240 -51.05 -15.34 46.79
C ASN A 240 -50.01 -14.67 45.89
N PHE A 241 -50.37 -14.38 44.63
CA PHE A 241 -49.54 -13.59 43.72
C PHE A 241 -49.21 -12.20 44.29
N TYR A 242 -50.23 -11.45 44.74
CA TYR A 242 -50.04 -10.13 45.35
C TYR A 242 -49.19 -10.14 46.63
N VAL A 243 -49.38 -11.14 47.51
CA VAL A 243 -48.66 -11.25 48.78
C VAL A 243 -47.23 -11.80 48.60
N ASN A 244 -47.03 -12.83 47.78
CA ASN A 244 -45.79 -13.59 47.74
C ASN A 244 -44.95 -13.44 46.46
N TYR A 245 -45.47 -12.82 45.39
CA TYR A 245 -44.79 -12.80 44.08
C TYR A 245 -44.64 -11.39 43.48
N LEU A 246 -45.59 -10.47 43.67
CA LEU A 246 -45.54 -9.13 43.08
C LEU A 246 -44.27 -8.35 43.44
N PHE A 247 -43.87 -8.41 44.71
CA PHE A 247 -42.71 -7.72 45.28
C PHE A 247 -41.43 -8.58 45.31
N ALA A 248 -41.47 -9.80 44.75
CA ALA A 248 -40.37 -10.74 44.77
C ALA A 248 -39.39 -10.55 43.60
N SER A 249 -38.25 -11.24 43.67
CA SER A 249 -37.27 -11.25 42.58
C SER A 249 -37.77 -12.01 41.34
N GLN A 250 -37.21 -11.67 40.17
CA GLN A 250 -37.49 -12.36 38.90
C GLN A 250 -37.35 -13.89 39.00
N VAL A 251 -36.35 -14.38 39.76
CA VAL A 251 -36.11 -15.80 39.98
C VAL A 251 -37.33 -16.49 40.61
N LYS A 252 -38.02 -15.82 41.54
CA LYS A 252 -39.24 -16.37 42.16
C LYS A 252 -40.43 -16.37 41.21
N LEU A 253 -40.60 -15.33 40.38
CA LEU A 253 -41.68 -15.30 39.37
C LEU A 253 -41.58 -16.47 38.38
N LEU A 254 -40.35 -16.89 38.03
CA LEU A 254 -40.10 -18.03 37.15
C LEU A 254 -40.35 -19.41 37.80
N THR A 255 -40.65 -19.50 39.11
CA THR A 255 -41.09 -20.76 39.74
C THR A 255 -42.58 -21.04 39.53
N ILE A 256 -43.37 -20.02 39.13
CA ILE A 256 -44.80 -20.17 38.84
C ILE A 256 -44.96 -21.12 37.64
N ARG A 257 -45.72 -22.21 37.83
CA ARG A 257 -45.88 -23.26 36.81
C ARG A 257 -46.42 -22.69 35.49
N ASN A 258 -45.66 -22.90 34.41
CA ASN A 258 -45.91 -22.41 33.04
C ASN A 258 -45.70 -20.89 32.83
N PHE A 259 -45.13 -20.16 33.80
CA PHE A 259 -44.85 -18.72 33.71
C PHE A 259 -43.54 -18.44 32.96
N GLY A 260 -43.57 -18.61 31.63
CA GLY A 260 -42.40 -18.42 30.77
C GLY A 260 -42.07 -16.94 30.49
N LYS A 261 -40.95 -16.70 29.78
CA LYS A 261 -40.41 -15.35 29.46
C LYS A 261 -41.46 -14.34 28.95
N LYS A 262 -42.44 -14.76 28.13
CA LYS A 262 -43.50 -13.87 27.65
C LYS A 262 -44.42 -13.41 28.79
N SER A 263 -44.84 -14.30 29.68
CA SER A 263 -45.66 -13.96 30.85
C SER A 263 -44.91 -13.09 31.85
N TYR A 264 -43.58 -13.26 31.96
CA TYR A 264 -42.74 -12.34 32.72
C TYR A 264 -42.68 -10.94 32.07
N PHE A 265 -42.48 -10.82 30.76
CA PHE A 265 -42.45 -9.53 30.07
C PHE A 265 -43.82 -8.82 30.09
N GLU A 266 -44.90 -9.57 29.86
CA GLU A 266 -46.28 -9.08 30.05
C GLU A 266 -46.50 -8.55 31.47
N LEU A 267 -46.00 -9.25 32.51
CA LEU A 267 -46.09 -8.77 33.88
C LEU A 267 -45.20 -7.54 34.15
N GLU A 268 -43.92 -7.57 33.80
CA GLU A 268 -42.96 -6.52 34.22
C GLU A 268 -43.37 -5.14 33.68
N ASN A 269 -43.93 -5.06 32.47
CA ASN A 269 -44.48 -3.84 31.87
C ASN A 269 -45.65 -3.23 32.66
N VAL A 270 -46.35 -4.02 33.48
CA VAL A 270 -47.56 -3.62 34.24
C VAL A 270 -47.31 -3.68 35.76
N LYS A 271 -46.22 -4.30 36.20
CA LYS A 271 -45.86 -4.56 37.59
C LYS A 271 -45.74 -3.29 38.42
N GLN A 272 -45.16 -2.23 37.87
CA GLN A 272 -45.11 -0.95 38.56
C GLN A 272 -46.52 -0.38 38.75
N SER A 273 -47.38 -0.41 37.73
CA SER A 273 -48.78 0.02 37.84
C SER A 273 -49.59 -0.81 38.86
N LEU A 274 -49.31 -2.11 39.01
CA LEU A 274 -49.87 -2.96 40.07
C LEU A 274 -49.37 -2.55 41.46
N ILE A 275 -48.08 -2.22 41.61
CA ILE A 275 -47.48 -1.72 42.86
C ILE A 275 -48.04 -0.33 43.20
N ASP A 276 -48.10 0.59 42.24
CA ASP A 276 -48.64 1.95 42.42
C ASP A 276 -50.13 1.93 42.76
N TYR A 277 -50.89 0.97 42.23
CA TYR A 277 -52.28 0.74 42.64
C TYR A 277 -52.34 0.27 44.10
N VAL A 278 -51.51 -0.69 44.51
CA VAL A 278 -51.42 -1.12 45.92
C VAL A 278 -51.08 0.06 46.82
N ILE A 279 -50.01 0.81 46.52
CA ILE A 279 -49.55 1.95 47.32
C ILE A 279 -50.68 2.99 47.46
N ARG A 280 -51.27 3.48 46.36
CA ARG A 280 -52.37 4.46 46.40
C ARG A 280 -53.58 3.96 47.19
N SER A 281 -53.97 2.70 46.98
CA SER A 281 -55.12 2.10 47.67
C SER A 281 -54.94 1.93 49.18
N CYS A 282 -53.70 1.99 49.70
CA CYS A 282 -53.39 1.74 51.10
C CYS A 282 -52.78 2.93 51.85
N GLN A 283 -52.58 4.08 51.20
CA GLN A 283 -51.97 5.28 51.79
C GLN A 283 -52.62 5.70 53.13
N ASP A 284 -53.93 5.52 53.28
CA ASP A 284 -54.63 5.86 54.53
C ASP A 284 -54.75 4.74 55.58
N SER A 285 -54.31 3.53 55.25
CA SER A 285 -54.46 2.33 56.09
C SER A 285 -53.80 2.47 57.47
N GLN A 286 -54.59 2.23 58.53
CA GLN A 286 -54.07 2.18 59.90
C GLN A 286 -52.99 1.09 60.09
N ILE A 287 -53.05 0.00 59.32
CA ILE A 287 -52.05 -1.08 59.38
C ILE A 287 -50.72 -0.59 58.78
N VAL A 288 -50.76 0.06 57.61
CA VAL A 288 -49.55 0.65 57.00
C VAL A 288 -48.95 1.72 57.91
N LYS A 289 -49.79 2.62 58.47
CA LYS A 289 -49.36 3.66 59.41
C LYS A 289 -48.82 3.10 60.74
N ALA A 290 -49.33 1.96 61.21
CA ALA A 290 -48.78 1.24 62.37
C ALA A 290 -47.42 0.59 62.06
N CYS A 291 -47.30 -0.11 60.93
CA CYS A 291 -46.02 -0.65 60.47
C CYS A 291 -44.97 0.45 60.25
N GLU A 292 -45.36 1.64 59.78
CA GLU A 292 -44.45 2.79 59.68
C GLU A 292 -44.01 3.34 61.05
N ILE A 293 -44.82 3.21 62.09
CA ILE A 293 -44.43 3.57 63.46
C ILE A 293 -43.50 2.50 64.04
N GLU A 294 -43.73 1.22 63.77
CA GLU A 294 -42.81 0.14 64.14
C GLU A 294 -41.48 0.24 63.39
N GLU A 295 -41.48 0.47 62.07
CA GLU A 295 -40.27 0.70 61.26
C GLU A 295 -39.49 1.93 61.79
N LYS A 296 -40.15 3.05 62.12
CA LYS A 296 -39.51 4.23 62.73
C LYS A 296 -38.97 3.98 64.15
N ASN A 297 -39.57 3.06 64.90
CA ASN A 297 -39.08 2.68 66.24
C ASN A 297 -37.92 1.68 66.15
N VAL A 298 -37.92 0.76 65.17
CA VAL A 298 -36.79 -0.15 64.88
C VAL A 298 -35.61 0.64 64.31
N GLN A 299 -35.84 1.65 63.47
CA GLN A 299 -34.80 2.57 62.96
C GLN A 299 -34.10 3.34 64.08
N LYS A 300 -34.72 3.52 65.27
CA LYS A 300 -34.06 4.10 66.46
C LYS A 300 -33.15 3.12 67.22
N VAL A 301 -33.12 1.84 66.85
CA VAL A 301 -32.23 0.83 67.45
C VAL A 301 -31.59 -0.07 66.37
N LYS A 302 -31.16 0.53 65.26
CA LYS A 302 -30.03 -0.01 64.51
C LYS A 302 -28.75 0.27 65.31
N LYS A 303 -27.89 -0.74 65.49
CA LYS A 303 -26.45 -0.46 65.41
C LYS A 303 -26.22 -0.02 63.97
N HIS A 304 -25.79 1.22 63.77
CA HIS A 304 -25.21 1.60 62.48
C HIS A 304 -24.02 0.69 62.19
N THR A 305 -23.86 0.27 60.93
CA THR A 305 -22.62 -0.40 60.50
C THR A 305 -21.44 0.57 60.62
N LEU A 306 -20.21 0.08 60.67
CA LEU A 306 -19.02 0.93 60.69
C LEU A 306 -19.00 1.85 59.47
N LYS A 307 -19.47 1.35 58.31
CA LYS A 307 -19.70 2.15 57.11
C LYS A 307 -20.76 3.25 57.27
N GLU A 308 -21.89 2.98 57.94
CA GLU A 308 -22.91 3.99 58.26
C GLU A 308 -22.41 5.04 59.29
N ILE A 309 -21.47 4.68 60.18
CA ILE A 309 -20.90 5.58 61.20
C ILE A 309 -19.79 6.47 60.63
N ALA A 310 -18.85 5.88 59.90
CA ALA A 310 -17.66 6.58 59.40
C ALA A 310 -17.96 7.42 58.16
N GLY A 311 -18.98 7.04 57.37
CA GLY A 311 -19.17 7.53 56.01
C GLY A 311 -18.27 6.80 55.01
N GLU A 312 -18.57 6.94 53.71
CA GLU A 312 -17.87 6.19 52.64
C GLU A 312 -16.35 6.44 52.69
N ASP A 313 -15.92 7.71 52.67
CA ASP A 313 -14.50 8.10 52.57
C ASP A 313 -13.66 7.54 53.73
N LYS A 314 -14.15 7.69 54.97
CA LYS A 314 -13.47 7.17 56.17
C LYS A 314 -13.53 5.64 56.24
N TYR A 315 -14.59 5.00 55.73
CA TYR A 315 -14.66 3.54 55.68
C TYR A 315 -13.70 2.96 54.63
N GLN A 316 -13.52 3.61 53.47
CA GLN A 316 -12.53 3.20 52.47
C GLN A 316 -11.09 3.26 53.01
N LEU A 317 -10.78 4.19 53.92
CA LEU A 317 -9.50 4.20 54.65
C LEU A 317 -9.34 3.00 55.59
N ILE A 318 -10.39 2.64 56.31
CA ILE A 318 -10.38 1.47 57.19
C ILE A 318 -10.16 0.19 56.36
N VAL A 319 -10.81 0.06 55.20
CA VAL A 319 -10.54 -1.04 54.24
C VAL A 319 -9.09 -1.01 53.74
N ALA A 320 -8.59 0.15 53.30
CA ALA A 320 -7.22 0.27 52.76
C ALA A 320 -6.13 -0.05 53.81
N LYS A 321 -6.29 0.44 55.05
CA LYS A 321 -5.35 0.15 56.15
C LYS A 321 -5.43 -1.31 56.59
N TYR A 322 -6.62 -1.90 56.58
CA TYR A 322 -6.81 -3.33 56.84
C TYR A 322 -6.06 -4.19 55.82
N ASP A 323 -6.18 -3.88 54.52
CA ASP A 323 -5.46 -4.57 53.44
C ASP A 323 -3.94 -4.34 53.50
N GLU A 324 -3.48 -3.13 53.83
CA GLU A 324 -2.06 -2.83 54.05
C GLU A 324 -1.49 -3.66 55.22
N LEU A 325 -2.20 -3.70 56.35
CA LEU A 325 -1.76 -4.45 57.52
C LEU A 325 -1.85 -5.95 57.29
N LEU A 326 -2.81 -6.47 56.53
CA LEU A 326 -2.80 -7.87 56.10
C LEU A 326 -1.55 -8.22 55.28
N GLN A 327 -1.06 -7.30 54.45
CA GLN A 327 0.16 -7.49 53.64
C GLN A 327 1.46 -7.32 54.45
N THR A 328 1.54 -6.31 55.32
CA THR A 328 2.77 -5.89 56.02
C THR A 328 2.97 -6.54 57.39
N SER A 329 1.91 -7.01 58.05
CA SER A 329 1.99 -7.55 59.41
C SER A 329 2.80 -8.84 59.53
N SER A 330 3.33 -9.03 60.75
CA SER A 330 3.98 -10.25 61.23
C SER A 330 3.06 -11.48 61.32
N LEU A 331 1.80 -11.38 60.90
CA LEU A 331 0.82 -12.47 60.89
C LEU A 331 1.36 -13.71 60.16
N SER A 332 1.34 -14.84 60.86
CA SER A 332 1.66 -16.14 60.27
C SER A 332 0.75 -16.45 59.08
N VAL A 333 1.26 -17.26 58.15
CA VAL A 333 0.49 -17.76 56.99
C VAL A 333 -0.83 -18.43 57.43
N ARG A 334 -0.87 -19.00 58.64
CA ARG A 334 -2.09 -19.61 59.20
C ARG A 334 -3.09 -18.59 59.73
N ALA A 335 -2.63 -17.45 60.28
CA ALA A 335 -3.52 -16.35 60.67
C ALA A 335 -4.09 -15.66 59.43
N ARG A 336 -3.24 -15.25 58.50
CA ARG A 336 -3.64 -14.62 57.23
C ARG A 336 -4.65 -15.48 56.47
N ASN A 337 -4.37 -16.78 56.27
CA ASN A 337 -5.33 -17.69 55.63
C ASN A 337 -6.61 -17.92 56.45
N GLY A 338 -6.57 -17.76 57.79
CA GLY A 338 -7.75 -17.84 58.65
C GLY A 338 -8.67 -16.62 58.53
N ILE A 339 -8.10 -15.44 58.35
CA ILE A 339 -8.83 -14.19 58.06
C ILE A 339 -9.38 -14.25 56.62
N CYS A 340 -8.53 -14.50 55.62
CA CYS A 340 -8.91 -14.52 54.20
C CYS A 340 -9.79 -15.71 53.77
N SER A 341 -10.18 -16.61 54.69
CA SER A 341 -11.17 -17.68 54.44
C SER A 341 -12.44 -17.52 55.27
N TYR A 342 -12.67 -16.34 55.85
CA TYR A 342 -13.94 -15.95 56.42
C TYR A 342 -14.95 -15.61 55.31
N GLU A 343 -16.21 -16.03 55.47
CA GLU A 343 -17.28 -15.85 54.45
C GLU A 343 -18.14 -14.60 54.67
N GLY A 344 -17.93 -13.87 55.77
CA GLY A 344 -18.61 -12.60 56.07
C GLY A 344 -17.66 -11.39 55.99
N ASP A 345 -18.18 -10.21 56.32
CA ASP A 345 -17.37 -9.00 56.43
C ASP A 345 -16.55 -9.05 57.73
N PHE A 346 -15.23 -9.17 57.63
CA PHE A 346 -14.36 -9.30 58.80
C PHE A 346 -14.28 -8.00 59.62
N ILE A 347 -14.41 -6.83 58.98
CA ILE A 347 -14.31 -5.53 59.63
C ILE A 347 -15.59 -5.26 60.43
N GLU A 348 -16.75 -5.45 59.82
CA GLU A 348 -18.05 -5.27 60.49
C GLU A 348 -18.31 -6.33 61.57
N ASP A 349 -17.89 -7.59 61.38
CA ASP A 349 -18.06 -8.66 62.37
C ASP A 349 -17.05 -8.57 63.53
N PHE A 350 -15.74 -8.55 63.26
CA PHE A 350 -14.72 -8.73 64.30
C PHE A 350 -14.22 -7.41 64.89
N MET A 351 -14.07 -6.36 64.07
CA MET A 351 -13.69 -5.03 64.59
C MET A 351 -14.92 -4.36 65.20
N HIS A 352 -15.93 -4.00 64.41
CA HIS A 352 -17.07 -3.20 64.87
C HIS A 352 -18.08 -3.95 65.77
N SER A 353 -18.40 -5.20 65.43
CA SER A 353 -19.34 -5.99 66.23
C SER A 353 -18.70 -6.77 67.37
N HIS A 354 -17.37 -6.72 67.51
CA HIS A 354 -16.57 -7.43 68.53
C HIS A 354 -16.90 -8.93 68.66
N LYS A 355 -17.11 -9.60 67.52
CA LYS A 355 -17.42 -11.04 67.45
C LYS A 355 -16.24 -11.88 67.96
N ASP A 356 -16.51 -12.93 68.73
CA ASP A 356 -15.46 -13.78 69.29
C ASP A 356 -14.68 -14.50 68.18
N ILE A 357 -13.36 -14.30 68.13
CA ILE A 357 -12.42 -14.93 67.16
C ILE A 357 -12.53 -16.47 67.13
N LYS A 358 -13.04 -17.10 68.20
CA LYS A 358 -13.38 -18.53 68.24
C LYS A 358 -14.42 -18.96 67.18
N HIS A 359 -15.15 -18.02 66.58
CA HIS A 359 -16.07 -18.29 65.46
C HIS A 359 -15.37 -18.50 64.11
N LEU A 360 -14.08 -18.15 63.97
CA LEU A 360 -13.30 -18.42 62.75
C LEU A 360 -12.94 -19.92 62.65
N SER A 361 -13.30 -20.56 61.53
CA SER A 361 -13.11 -22.00 61.38
C SER A 361 -11.63 -22.41 61.25
N LYS A 362 -11.27 -23.58 61.81
CA LYS A 362 -9.96 -24.26 61.62
C LYS A 362 -8.72 -23.53 62.18
N ILE A 363 -8.91 -22.44 62.92
CA ILE A 363 -7.84 -21.65 63.56
C ILE A 363 -7.32 -22.35 64.83
N GLY A 364 -6.00 -22.33 65.04
CA GLY A 364 -5.34 -22.93 66.20
C GLY A 364 -5.17 -21.95 67.36
N ARG A 365 -5.06 -22.43 68.61
CA ARG A 365 -5.07 -21.57 69.82
C ARG A 365 -4.00 -20.47 69.84
N LYS A 366 -2.81 -20.70 69.28
CA LYS A 366 -1.77 -19.65 69.11
C LYS A 366 -2.16 -18.62 68.05
N THR A 367 -2.70 -19.10 66.93
CA THR A 367 -3.17 -18.28 65.80
C THR A 367 -4.40 -17.43 66.16
N ALA A 368 -5.23 -17.86 67.12
CA ALA A 368 -6.35 -17.06 67.61
C ALA A 368 -5.89 -15.84 68.43
N GLY A 369 -4.85 -15.98 69.26
CA GLY A 369 -4.23 -14.84 69.96
C GLY A 369 -3.57 -13.86 68.97
N GLU A 370 -2.82 -14.40 68.00
CA GLU A 370 -2.20 -13.64 66.90
C GLU A 370 -3.20 -12.83 66.06
N ILE A 371 -4.46 -13.25 65.97
CA ILE A 371 -5.54 -12.46 65.33
C ILE A 371 -6.18 -11.47 66.32
N GLN A 372 -6.25 -11.77 67.63
CA GLN A 372 -6.72 -10.82 68.64
C GLN A 372 -5.76 -9.62 68.75
N ASP A 373 -4.45 -9.87 68.80
CA ASP A 373 -3.42 -8.81 68.83
C ASP A 373 -3.55 -7.88 67.61
N PHE A 374 -3.95 -8.42 66.45
CA PHE A 374 -4.23 -7.66 65.22
C PHE A 374 -5.56 -6.89 65.29
N VAL A 375 -6.63 -7.49 65.82
CA VAL A 375 -7.95 -6.83 66.01
C VAL A 375 -7.82 -5.66 66.98
N ASP A 376 -7.22 -5.87 68.15
CA ASP A 376 -7.09 -4.86 69.21
C ASP A 376 -6.21 -3.69 68.75
N GLY A 377 -5.12 -3.98 68.03
CA GLY A 377 -4.25 -2.97 67.43
C GLY A 377 -4.93 -2.18 66.29
N PHE A 378 -5.81 -2.82 65.52
CA PHE A 378 -6.53 -2.16 64.43
C PHE A 378 -7.72 -1.33 64.91
N GLN A 379 -8.40 -1.75 65.99
CA GLN A 379 -9.49 -1.00 66.60
C GLN A 379 -9.06 0.41 67.02
N SER A 380 -7.84 0.54 67.56
CA SER A 380 -7.26 1.83 67.95
C SER A 380 -7.15 2.83 66.76
N TYR A 381 -6.90 2.33 65.55
CA TYR A 381 -6.84 3.14 64.33
C TYR A 381 -8.25 3.49 63.80
N ILE A 382 -9.22 2.57 63.92
CA ILE A 382 -10.63 2.84 63.58
C ILE A 382 -11.18 4.00 64.43
N ASP A 383 -10.93 3.97 65.74
CA ASP A 383 -11.42 4.98 66.67
C ASP A 383 -10.78 6.37 66.40
N GLU A 384 -9.49 6.39 66.04
CA GLU A 384 -8.75 7.60 65.60
C GLU A 384 -9.34 8.20 64.31
N ILE A 385 -9.54 7.38 63.27
CA ILE A 385 -10.09 7.79 61.97
C ILE A 385 -11.52 8.35 62.12
N ILE A 386 -12.36 7.71 62.94
CA ILE A 386 -13.74 8.17 63.16
C ILE A 386 -13.75 9.52 63.89
N GLY A 387 -12.89 9.68 64.91
CA GLY A 387 -12.80 10.90 65.73
C GLY A 387 -12.16 12.11 65.05
N HIS A 388 -11.39 11.93 63.97
CA HIS A 388 -10.74 13.02 63.24
C HIS A 388 -11.65 13.66 62.18
N ASP A 389 -11.79 15.00 62.19
CA ASP A 389 -12.51 15.74 61.15
C ASP A 389 -11.51 16.24 60.09
N PHE A 390 -11.52 15.56 58.93
CA PHE A 390 -10.57 15.81 57.85
C PHE A 390 -10.96 17.00 56.97
N SER A 391 -9.96 17.76 56.50
CA SER A 391 -10.13 18.77 55.45
C SER A 391 -10.46 18.15 54.08
N GLU A 392 -10.85 18.94 53.08
CA GLU A 392 -11.09 18.43 51.72
C GLU A 392 -9.78 18.01 51.02
N GLU A 393 -8.65 18.68 51.31
CA GLU A 393 -7.32 18.26 50.87
C GLU A 393 -6.92 16.93 51.52
N GLU A 394 -7.15 16.78 52.82
CA GLU A 394 -6.90 15.53 53.54
C GLU A 394 -7.76 14.39 52.99
N LYS A 395 -9.09 14.59 52.82
CA LYS A 395 -9.98 13.60 52.19
C LYS A 395 -9.48 13.18 50.80
N SER A 396 -9.00 14.14 50.00
CA SER A 396 -8.45 13.87 48.67
C SER A 396 -7.18 13.02 48.75
N LEU A 397 -6.22 13.37 49.61
CA LEU A 397 -4.99 12.61 49.86
C LEU A 397 -5.28 11.20 50.41
N LEU A 398 -6.31 11.09 51.24
CA LEU A 398 -6.78 9.85 51.85
C LEU A 398 -7.45 8.92 50.83
N LEU A 399 -8.28 9.46 49.93
CA LEU A 399 -8.84 8.74 48.78
C LEU A 399 -7.74 8.28 47.82
N MET A 400 -6.72 9.12 47.55
CA MET A 400 -5.58 8.71 46.73
C MET A 400 -4.75 7.61 47.39
N LYS A 401 -4.58 7.65 48.72
CA LYS A 401 -3.93 6.56 49.48
C LYS A 401 -4.77 5.28 49.52
N SER A 402 -6.10 5.32 49.45
CA SER A 402 -6.92 4.11 49.24
C SER A 402 -6.83 3.60 47.79
N LYS A 403 -6.72 4.49 46.80
CA LYS A 403 -6.59 4.16 45.38
C LYS A 403 -5.22 3.52 45.08
N TYR A 404 -4.15 3.98 45.71
CA TYR A 404 -2.76 3.63 45.37
C TYR A 404 -1.93 2.98 46.50
N GLY A 405 -2.42 2.93 47.73
CA GLY A 405 -1.69 2.39 48.88
C GLY A 405 -0.36 3.12 49.14
N ASN A 406 0.60 2.37 49.69
CA ASN A 406 1.90 2.91 50.16
C ASN A 406 2.85 3.39 49.05
N PHE A 407 2.41 3.44 47.78
CA PHE A 407 3.20 4.02 46.67
C PHE A 407 3.02 5.54 46.54
N VAL A 408 1.97 6.10 47.16
CA VAL A 408 1.81 7.54 47.42
C VAL A 408 2.57 7.87 48.70
N ASP A 409 3.84 8.25 48.53
CA ASP A 409 4.74 8.68 49.61
C ASP A 409 4.53 10.17 49.97
N GLU A 410 5.36 10.68 50.88
CA GLU A 410 5.34 12.07 51.36
C GLU A 410 5.50 13.06 50.20
N TYR A 411 6.47 12.84 49.30
CA TYR A 411 6.67 13.65 48.09
C TYR A 411 5.44 13.66 47.17
N ALA A 412 4.76 12.52 46.98
CA ALA A 412 3.52 12.47 46.20
C ALA A 412 2.36 13.24 46.85
N CYS A 413 2.34 13.36 48.19
CA CYS A 413 1.37 14.19 48.91
C CYS A 413 1.67 15.68 48.76
N ASP A 414 2.95 16.06 48.90
CA ASP A 414 3.41 17.45 48.78
C ASP A 414 3.18 17.97 47.35
N PHE A 415 3.57 17.20 46.33
CA PHE A 415 3.38 17.54 44.93
C PHE A 415 1.90 17.73 44.57
N TYR A 416 1.01 16.88 45.08
CA TYR A 416 -0.44 17.05 44.92
C TYR A 416 -0.93 18.34 45.58
N SER A 417 -0.43 18.65 46.79
CA SER A 417 -0.80 19.86 47.53
C SER A 417 -0.32 21.14 46.84
N GLU A 418 0.82 21.11 46.15
CA GLU A 418 1.34 22.24 45.36
C GLU A 418 0.64 22.41 43.99
N ARG A 419 0.19 21.31 43.34
CA ARG A 419 -0.16 21.31 41.91
C ARG A 419 -1.55 20.77 41.56
N GLY A 420 -2.31 20.27 42.52
CA GLY A 420 -3.65 19.68 42.31
C GLY A 420 -3.67 18.40 41.46
N SER A 421 -2.52 17.76 41.25
CA SER A 421 -2.35 16.57 40.40
C SER A 421 -1.27 15.67 40.99
N LEU A 422 -1.42 14.34 40.87
CA LEU A 422 -0.44 13.39 41.39
C LEU A 422 0.80 13.29 40.45
N PRO A 423 2.01 13.05 40.98
CA PRO A 423 3.17 12.71 40.17
C PRO A 423 3.10 11.22 39.78
N MET A 424 2.31 10.91 38.77
CA MET A 424 1.96 9.55 38.40
C MET A 424 3.15 8.72 37.86
N PHE A 425 4.16 9.33 37.24
CA PHE A 425 5.40 8.64 36.88
C PHE A 425 6.21 8.25 38.13
N HIS A 426 6.25 9.09 39.17
CA HIS A 426 6.91 8.77 40.45
C HIS A 426 6.19 7.65 41.20
N ILE A 427 4.85 7.65 41.20
CA ILE A 427 4.06 6.54 41.76
C ILE A 427 4.35 5.23 41.02
N VAL A 428 4.43 5.27 39.68
CA VAL A 428 4.84 4.11 38.87
C VAL A 428 6.30 3.70 39.12
N GLU A 429 7.21 4.63 39.38
CA GLU A 429 8.58 4.32 39.79
C GLU A 429 8.62 3.58 41.13
N ASN A 430 7.85 4.03 42.12
CA ASN A 430 7.74 3.37 43.42
C ASN A 430 7.15 1.96 43.30
N ILE A 431 6.17 1.76 42.42
CA ILE A 431 5.65 0.43 42.08
C ILE A 431 6.73 -0.44 41.43
N LEU A 432 7.47 0.09 40.45
CA LEU A 432 8.51 -0.67 39.73
C LEU A 432 9.70 -1.01 40.64
N LYS A 433 10.06 -0.16 41.61
CA LYS A 433 11.05 -0.48 42.67
C LYS A 433 10.63 -1.69 43.51
N GLU A 434 9.33 -1.88 43.77
CA GLU A 434 8.81 -3.02 44.54
C GLU A 434 8.68 -4.29 43.68
N GLU A 435 8.17 -4.16 42.45
CA GLU A 435 8.13 -5.22 41.45
C GLU A 435 9.53 -5.80 41.18
N LEU A 436 10.57 -4.96 41.18
CA LEU A 436 11.97 -5.38 41.05
C LEU A 436 12.47 -6.27 42.21
N LYS A 437 11.79 -6.33 43.37
CA LYS A 437 12.17 -7.22 44.49
C LYS A 437 11.59 -8.62 44.33
N TYR A 438 10.38 -8.76 43.77
CA TYR A 438 9.61 -10.01 43.82
C TYR A 438 9.17 -10.56 42.45
N ASN A 439 9.08 -9.73 41.41
CA ASN A 439 8.57 -10.13 40.10
C ASN A 439 9.73 -10.45 39.13
N ASN A 440 10.09 -11.73 39.06
CA ASN A 440 11.14 -12.24 38.17
C ASN A 440 10.97 -11.81 36.69
N LYS A 441 9.75 -11.50 36.21
CA LYS A 441 9.54 -11.02 34.83
C LYS A 441 10.12 -9.61 34.65
N ILE A 442 9.90 -8.74 35.63
CA ILE A 442 10.38 -7.34 35.65
C ILE A 442 11.88 -7.30 35.95
N GLN A 443 12.39 -8.14 36.86
CA GLN A 443 13.83 -8.28 37.10
C GLN A 443 14.61 -8.64 35.82
N PHE A 444 14.13 -9.64 35.08
CA PHE A 444 14.77 -10.05 33.81
C PHE A 444 14.60 -9.02 32.70
N LEU A 445 13.47 -8.31 32.64
CA LEU A 445 13.29 -7.22 31.68
C LEU A 445 14.24 -6.04 32.00
N ASN A 446 14.40 -5.70 33.29
CA ASN A 446 15.28 -4.63 33.76
C ASN A 446 16.77 -4.88 33.47
N TYR A 447 17.21 -6.13 33.28
CA TYR A 447 18.56 -6.40 32.79
C TYR A 447 18.73 -6.08 31.29
N LEU A 448 17.67 -6.22 30.50
CA LEU A 448 17.68 -5.95 29.04
C LEU A 448 17.42 -4.47 28.74
N MET A 449 16.46 -3.89 29.45
CA MET A 449 15.99 -2.51 29.33
C MET A 449 15.89 -1.94 30.75
N PRO A 450 16.93 -1.25 31.25
CA PRO A 450 16.96 -0.70 32.60
C PRO A 450 15.77 0.21 32.91
N MET A 451 15.09 -0.09 34.02
CA MET A 451 13.91 0.66 34.45
C MET A 451 14.29 2.04 34.98
N LEU A 452 15.43 2.13 35.67
CA LEU A 452 15.94 3.34 36.32
C LEU A 452 17.21 3.87 35.64
N LYS A 453 17.38 5.19 35.65
CA LYS A 453 18.56 5.92 35.15
C LYS A 453 19.85 5.37 35.80
N GLY A 454 20.92 5.29 35.02
CA GLY A 454 22.22 4.76 35.45
C GLY A 454 22.38 3.24 35.39
N GLY A 455 21.31 2.48 35.12
CA GLY A 455 21.42 1.05 34.81
C GLY A 455 22.03 0.80 33.42
N ILE A 456 22.86 -0.25 33.30
CA ILE A 456 23.50 -0.66 32.04
C ILE A 456 22.69 -1.80 31.40
N PRO A 457 22.24 -1.67 30.14
CA PRO A 457 21.54 -2.75 29.43
C PRO A 457 22.49 -3.91 29.09
N LEU A 458 21.99 -5.13 29.18
CA LEU A 458 22.69 -6.38 28.88
C LEU A 458 22.02 -7.11 27.71
N THR A 459 22.82 -7.82 26.90
CA THR A 459 22.27 -8.66 25.82
C THR A 459 21.59 -9.93 26.36
N LEU A 460 20.77 -10.58 25.54
CA LEU A 460 20.11 -11.84 25.92
C LEU A 460 21.10 -12.96 26.27
N GLU A 461 22.29 -12.92 25.68
CA GLU A 461 23.40 -13.83 25.90
C GLU A 461 24.07 -13.53 27.26
N GLN A 462 24.39 -12.27 27.54
CA GLN A 462 24.94 -11.84 28.84
C GLN A 462 23.99 -12.14 30.01
N ILE A 463 22.68 -11.97 29.81
CA ILE A 463 21.65 -12.32 30.81
C ILE A 463 21.54 -13.85 30.96
N ALA A 464 21.67 -14.60 29.87
CA ALA A 464 21.65 -16.07 29.89
C ALA A 464 22.82 -16.64 30.68
N GLU A 465 24.03 -16.12 30.47
CA GLU A 465 25.23 -16.44 31.26
C GLU A 465 25.06 -16.06 32.73
N LYS A 466 24.71 -14.79 33.01
CA LYS A 466 24.53 -14.25 34.37
C LYS A 466 23.50 -15.02 35.20
N CYS A 467 22.44 -15.51 34.57
CA CYS A 467 21.35 -16.24 35.25
C CYS A 467 21.43 -17.76 35.11
N ASN A 468 22.45 -18.31 34.44
CA ASN A 468 22.59 -19.73 34.12
C ASN A 468 21.33 -20.33 33.46
N LEU A 469 20.85 -19.68 32.39
CA LEU A 469 19.69 -20.07 31.59
C LEU A 469 20.05 -20.10 30.10
N THR A 470 19.18 -20.66 29.25
CA THR A 470 19.36 -20.51 27.80
C THR A 470 18.89 -19.14 27.32
N ARG A 471 19.53 -18.60 26.27
CA ARG A 471 19.13 -17.37 25.57
C ARG A 471 17.62 -17.32 25.25
N GLU A 472 17.07 -18.41 24.75
CA GLU A 472 15.64 -18.51 24.43
C GLU A 472 14.77 -18.49 25.71
N ARG A 473 15.22 -19.09 26.81
CA ARG A 473 14.50 -19.00 28.09
C ARG A 473 14.51 -17.56 28.63
N VAL A 474 15.62 -16.84 28.52
CA VAL A 474 15.68 -15.40 28.85
C VAL A 474 14.69 -14.63 27.99
N ARG A 475 14.75 -14.80 26.66
CA ARG A 475 13.83 -14.14 25.71
C ARG A 475 12.36 -14.36 26.09
N GLN A 476 11.98 -15.58 26.45
CA GLN A 476 10.61 -15.92 26.91
C GLN A 476 10.21 -15.24 28.22
N ILE A 477 11.14 -15.01 29.15
CA ILE A 477 10.87 -14.29 30.40
C ILE A 477 10.72 -12.80 30.13
N CYS A 478 11.65 -12.19 29.39
CA CYS A 478 11.58 -10.76 29.00
C CYS A 478 10.31 -10.46 28.19
N THR A 479 9.92 -11.35 27.25
CA THR A 479 8.65 -11.24 26.50
C THR A 479 7.42 -11.21 27.44
N LYS A 480 7.46 -11.95 28.56
CA LYS A 480 6.40 -11.93 29.59
C LYS A 480 6.47 -10.72 30.51
N GLY A 481 7.63 -10.09 30.66
CA GLY A 481 7.78 -8.79 31.31
C GLY A 481 7.17 -7.69 30.46
N ILE A 482 7.51 -7.63 29.17
CA ILE A 482 6.93 -6.70 28.20
C ILE A 482 5.40 -6.89 28.13
N GLY A 483 4.93 -8.13 28.08
CA GLY A 483 3.50 -8.43 28.11
C GLY A 483 2.78 -7.91 29.36
N TYR A 484 3.46 -7.79 30.50
CA TYR A 484 2.92 -7.21 31.74
C TYR A 484 2.92 -5.68 31.73
N MET A 485 3.90 -5.05 31.08
CA MET A 485 3.98 -3.59 30.95
C MET A 485 3.00 -3.03 29.90
N TYR A 486 2.81 -3.74 28.78
CA TYR A 486 2.14 -3.17 27.60
C TYR A 486 0.78 -3.81 27.25
N ARG A 487 0.55 -5.11 27.54
CA ARG A 487 -0.65 -5.83 27.07
C ARG A 487 -1.69 -6.02 28.18
N GLU A 488 -2.96 -6.08 27.80
CA GLU A 488 -4.11 -6.43 28.64
C GLU A 488 -4.01 -7.86 29.23
N ILE A 489 -3.20 -8.06 30.26
CA ILE A 489 -3.20 -9.30 31.06
C ILE A 489 -4.23 -9.16 32.18
N LYS A 490 -5.49 -9.51 31.88
CA LYS A 490 -6.56 -9.59 32.90
C LYS A 490 -6.14 -10.59 34.01
N PRO A 491 -5.90 -10.14 35.26
CA PRO A 491 -5.23 -10.96 36.27
C PRO A 491 -6.14 -12.09 36.77
N LYS A 492 -5.55 -13.22 37.20
CA LYS A 492 -6.31 -14.41 37.62
C LYS A 492 -6.79 -14.32 39.08
N LYS A 493 -7.67 -13.35 39.35
CA LYS A 493 -8.52 -13.24 40.56
C LYS A 493 -7.81 -13.21 41.94
N CYS A 494 -6.48 -13.25 41.99
CA CYS A 494 -5.69 -13.27 43.24
C CYS A 494 -4.23 -12.80 43.05
N ASP A 495 -3.88 -12.19 41.91
CA ASP A 495 -2.58 -11.53 41.74
C ASP A 495 -2.72 -10.08 42.26
N ASN A 496 -1.94 -9.71 43.29
CA ASN A 496 -1.98 -8.37 43.87
C ASN A 496 -1.70 -7.29 42.81
N LEU A 497 -2.47 -6.21 42.83
CA LEU A 497 -2.54 -5.30 41.70
C LEU A 497 -1.75 -4.00 41.96
N TYR A 498 -0.57 -3.94 41.35
CA TYR A 498 0.34 -2.79 41.47
C TYR A 498 0.44 -2.05 40.14
N TYR A 499 1.15 -2.56 39.12
CA TYR A 499 1.33 -1.81 37.86
C TYR A 499 0.04 -1.57 37.05
N TYR A 500 -0.69 -2.63 36.65
CA TYR A 500 -1.78 -2.52 35.66
C TYR A 500 -2.94 -1.60 36.09
N LYS A 501 -3.28 -1.52 37.39
CA LYS A 501 -4.33 -0.59 37.86
C LYS A 501 -3.94 0.85 37.57
N VAL A 502 -2.74 1.27 37.97
CA VAL A 502 -2.28 2.66 37.89
C VAL A 502 -2.23 3.16 36.45
N VAL A 503 -1.66 2.38 35.53
CA VAL A 503 -1.66 2.74 34.09
C VAL A 503 -3.03 2.60 33.41
N SER A 504 -4.07 2.14 34.13
CA SER A 504 -5.46 2.06 33.65
C SER A 504 -6.39 3.08 34.34
N GLN A 505 -5.87 4.01 35.15
CA GLN A 505 -6.64 5.14 35.72
C GLN A 505 -6.46 6.39 34.85
N THR A 506 -7.05 6.39 33.64
CA THR A 506 -6.86 7.44 32.62
C THR A 506 -7.15 8.86 33.13
N GLU A 507 -8.07 9.00 34.09
CA GLU A 507 -8.42 10.26 34.75
C GLU A 507 -7.23 10.90 35.48
N ASP A 508 -6.42 10.13 36.20
CA ASP A 508 -5.27 10.66 36.95
C ASP A 508 -4.08 11.00 36.01
N TRP A 509 -4.08 10.46 34.79
CA TRP A 509 -3.14 10.81 33.71
C TRP A 509 -3.68 11.90 32.77
N ALA A 510 -4.81 12.55 33.10
CA ALA A 510 -5.44 13.57 32.25
C ALA A 510 -4.48 14.73 31.90
N TYR A 511 -3.58 15.11 32.81
CA TYR A 511 -2.56 16.14 32.58
C TYR A 511 -1.61 15.82 31.41
N LEU A 512 -1.30 14.54 31.17
CA LEU A 512 -0.56 14.11 29.98
C LEU A 512 -1.44 14.17 28.74
N THR A 513 -2.71 13.75 28.85
CA THR A 513 -3.68 13.82 27.74
C THR A 513 -3.85 15.26 27.26
N ASP A 514 -3.99 16.21 28.18
CA ASP A 514 -4.08 17.64 27.87
C ASP A 514 -2.79 18.24 27.31
N LYS A 515 -1.60 17.76 27.73
CA LYS A 515 -0.32 18.21 27.16
C LYS A 515 -0.10 17.67 25.74
N PHE A 516 -0.45 16.41 25.48
CA PHE A 516 -0.04 15.71 24.25
C PHE A 516 -1.15 15.59 23.17
N LYS A 517 -2.43 15.86 23.46
CA LYS A 517 -3.56 15.74 22.49
C LYS A 517 -3.33 16.38 21.09
N ASN A 518 -2.57 17.47 21.02
CA ASN A 518 -2.24 18.17 19.78
C ASN A 518 -0.93 17.70 19.13
N GLU A 519 -0.06 17.00 19.88
CA GLU A 519 1.25 16.53 19.41
C GLU A 519 1.08 15.33 18.48
N VAL A 520 1.52 15.46 17.23
CA VAL A 520 1.46 14.36 16.24
C VAL A 520 2.49 13.26 16.51
N VAL A 521 3.60 13.60 17.17
CA VAL A 521 4.66 12.68 17.60
C VAL A 521 5.13 13.00 19.02
N ILE A 522 5.09 12.00 19.90
CA ILE A 522 5.51 12.14 21.31
C ILE A 522 7.04 12.00 21.39
N LYS A 523 7.71 13.14 21.39
CA LYS A 523 9.19 13.24 21.37
C LYS A 523 9.82 12.77 22.68
N SER A 524 10.92 12.04 22.59
CA SER A 524 11.68 11.52 23.76
C SER A 524 12.09 12.62 24.75
N SER A 525 12.42 13.81 24.26
CA SER A 525 12.72 15.00 25.08
C SER A 525 11.53 15.48 25.91
N SER A 526 10.32 15.46 25.34
CA SER A 526 9.08 15.87 26.04
C SER A 526 8.71 14.89 27.15
N VAL A 527 8.99 13.59 26.95
CA VAL A 527 8.86 12.57 28.01
C VAL A 527 9.94 12.74 29.08
N GLU A 528 11.20 12.99 28.69
CA GLU A 528 12.27 13.27 29.66
C GLU A 528 11.99 14.53 30.50
N GLU A 529 11.32 15.53 29.93
CA GLU A 529 10.84 16.71 30.65
C GLU A 529 9.82 16.33 31.73
N MET A 530 8.76 15.57 31.40
CA MET A 530 7.76 15.13 32.39
C MET A 530 8.41 14.33 33.52
N LEU A 531 9.31 13.40 33.17
CA LEU A 531 10.08 12.63 34.15
C LEU A 531 10.94 13.53 35.06
N LYS A 532 11.46 14.67 34.57
CA LYS A 532 12.18 15.64 35.40
C LYS A 532 11.23 16.48 36.28
N GLN A 533 10.08 16.88 35.75
CA GLN A 533 9.08 17.67 36.49
C GLN A 533 8.54 16.91 37.73
N GLU A 534 8.39 15.59 37.62
CA GLU A 534 7.92 14.70 38.70
C GLU A 534 9.07 14.05 39.52
N ASN A 535 10.29 14.60 39.44
CA ASN A 535 11.50 14.08 40.12
C ASN A 535 11.80 12.58 39.88
N CYS A 536 11.33 12.06 38.75
CA CYS A 536 11.31 10.64 38.45
C CYS A 536 12.61 10.15 37.78
N ASN A 537 13.11 9.02 38.28
CA ASN A 537 14.34 8.35 37.85
C ASN A 537 14.10 7.23 36.83
N LEU A 538 12.88 7.03 36.33
CA LEU A 538 12.62 6.11 35.22
C LEU A 538 13.43 6.49 33.97
N THR A 539 13.81 5.51 33.16
CA THR A 539 14.42 5.77 31.85
C THR A 539 13.38 6.23 30.82
N VAL A 540 13.80 7.04 29.85
CA VAL A 540 12.89 7.60 28.82
C VAL A 540 12.19 6.50 28.03
N SER A 541 12.85 5.37 27.78
CA SER A 541 12.25 4.19 27.13
C SER A 541 11.10 3.58 27.93
N ILE A 542 11.17 3.57 29.27
CA ILE A 542 10.04 3.15 30.11
C ILE A 542 8.96 4.22 30.16
N GLY A 543 9.33 5.51 30.19
CA GLY A 543 8.39 6.62 30.03
C GLY A 543 7.56 6.47 28.76
N LEU A 544 8.20 6.25 27.61
CA LEU A 544 7.53 6.02 26.31
C LEU A 544 6.64 4.76 26.31
N LEU A 545 7.04 3.67 26.97
CA LEU A 545 6.20 2.49 27.13
C LEU A 545 4.97 2.73 28.02
N ILE A 546 5.09 3.58 29.05
CA ILE A 546 3.95 4.03 29.87
C ILE A 546 3.02 4.93 29.05
N MET A 547 3.57 5.89 28.28
CA MET A 547 2.78 6.71 27.34
C MET A 547 1.99 5.84 26.36
N LEU A 548 2.64 4.85 25.72
CA LEU A 548 2.00 3.90 24.80
C LEU A 548 0.89 3.04 25.44
N ARG A 549 0.84 2.95 26.78
CA ARG A 549 -0.23 2.25 27.51
C ARG A 549 -1.35 3.18 27.98
N ILE A 550 -1.05 4.45 28.26
CA ILE A 550 -2.03 5.49 28.59
C ILE A 550 -2.81 5.90 27.33
N PHE A 551 -2.09 6.09 26.22
CA PHE A 551 -2.61 6.48 24.91
C PHE A 551 -2.95 5.27 24.01
N ASP A 552 -3.34 4.14 24.62
CA ASP A 552 -3.69 2.90 23.92
C ASP A 552 -4.82 3.17 22.90
N GLY A 553 -4.60 2.75 21.65
CA GLY A 553 -5.49 3.01 20.52
C GLY A 553 -5.43 4.43 19.91
N GLN A 554 -4.81 5.42 20.57
CA GLN A 554 -4.62 6.77 20.01
C GLN A 554 -3.25 6.95 19.33
N TYR A 555 -2.20 6.36 19.89
CA TYR A 555 -0.83 6.42 19.36
C TYR A 555 -0.29 4.99 19.15
N CYS A 556 0.66 4.86 18.22
CA CYS A 556 1.36 3.62 17.93
C CYS A 556 2.86 3.85 17.71
N VAL A 557 3.64 2.77 17.51
CA VAL A 557 5.10 2.87 17.28
C VAL A 557 5.45 2.67 15.81
N VAL A 558 5.94 3.75 15.21
CA VAL A 558 6.71 3.72 13.96
C VAL A 558 8.16 3.36 14.29
N GLY A 559 8.78 2.55 13.44
CA GLY A 559 10.15 2.11 13.58
C GLY A 559 10.39 0.99 14.59
N ASN A 560 11.51 1.03 15.29
CA ASN A 560 11.99 -0.05 16.15
C ASN A 560 11.04 -0.24 17.35
N ARG A 561 10.32 -1.37 17.42
CA ARG A 561 9.26 -1.57 18.42
C ARG A 561 9.84 -2.04 19.77
N PRO A 562 9.79 -1.25 20.86
CA PRO A 562 10.42 -1.60 22.14
C PRO A 562 9.77 -2.80 22.85
N TYR A 563 8.61 -3.24 22.37
CA TYR A 563 7.91 -4.43 22.86
C TYR A 563 8.14 -5.70 22.01
N ASP A 564 8.81 -5.63 20.86
CA ASP A 564 9.03 -6.79 19.99
C ASP A 564 10.43 -7.39 20.18
N MET A 565 10.45 -8.60 20.74
CA MET A 565 11.66 -9.36 21.06
C MET A 565 12.23 -10.05 19.79
N ASN A 566 12.75 -9.22 18.88
CA ASN A 566 13.27 -9.48 17.53
C ASN A 566 13.69 -10.94 17.26
N THR A 567 12.97 -11.59 16.33
CA THR A 567 13.10 -13.02 16.04
C THR A 567 14.04 -13.28 14.86
N ARG A 568 15.35 -13.25 15.15
CA ARG A 568 16.49 -13.46 14.22
C ARG A 568 16.73 -12.34 13.20
N SER A 569 15.70 -11.75 12.60
CA SER A 569 15.85 -10.44 11.98
C SER A 569 16.10 -9.39 13.06
N LYS A 570 17.10 -8.52 12.84
CA LYS A 570 17.24 -7.26 13.58
C LYS A 570 16.23 -6.28 12.93
N SER A 571 15.62 -5.40 13.73
CA SER A 571 14.96 -4.22 13.17
C SER A 571 15.93 -3.47 12.26
N SER A 572 15.47 -3.04 11.09
CA SER A 572 16.20 -2.13 10.19
C SER A 572 16.33 -0.74 10.83
N TRP A 573 15.24 -0.27 11.44
CA TRP A 573 15.20 0.93 12.27
C TRP A 573 16.05 0.80 13.53
N ASN A 574 16.72 1.90 13.88
CA ASN A 574 17.47 2.09 15.11
C ASN A 574 16.57 2.76 16.17
N ASN A 575 15.82 3.80 15.81
CA ASN A 575 14.96 4.58 16.71
C ASN A 575 13.50 4.10 16.77
N SER A 576 12.78 4.57 17.79
CA SER A 576 11.35 4.33 18.03
C SER A 576 10.62 5.68 18.03
N PHE A 577 9.56 5.82 17.24
CA PHE A 577 8.76 7.04 17.16
C PHE A 577 7.33 6.74 17.62
N VAL A 578 6.80 7.51 18.58
CA VAL A 578 5.44 7.34 19.09
C VAL A 578 4.53 8.34 18.37
N VAL A 579 3.81 7.87 17.36
CA VAL A 579 3.08 8.70 16.38
C VAL A 579 1.58 8.48 16.56
N LYS A 580 0.76 9.51 16.30
CA LYS A 580 -0.70 9.37 16.25
C LYS A 580 -1.11 8.28 15.26
N LYS A 581 -2.07 7.44 15.66
CA LYS A 581 -2.48 6.26 14.90
C LYS A 581 -3.11 6.61 13.54
N GLU A 582 -3.87 7.71 13.47
CA GLU A 582 -4.47 8.23 12.23
C GLU A 582 -3.43 8.43 11.12
N LEU A 583 -2.32 9.12 11.41
CA LEU A 583 -1.23 9.38 10.46
C LEU A 583 -0.50 8.11 9.99
N VAL A 584 -0.46 7.06 10.81
CA VAL A 584 0.15 5.76 10.48
C VAL A 584 -0.82 4.85 9.71
N GLU A 585 -2.12 5.17 9.73
CA GLU A 585 -3.11 4.55 8.83
C GLU A 585 -3.18 5.28 7.48
N ALA A 586 -2.86 6.58 7.43
CA ALA A 586 -2.76 7.37 6.21
C ALA A 586 -1.43 7.18 5.44
N PHE A 587 -0.29 7.05 6.14
CA PHE A 587 1.05 7.04 5.54
C PHE A 587 1.94 5.87 6.02
N ASP A 588 2.56 5.15 5.09
CA ASP A 588 3.48 4.05 5.35
C ASP A 588 4.93 4.53 5.52
N PHE A 589 5.30 4.76 6.78
CA PHE A 589 6.66 5.13 7.15
C PHE A 589 7.70 4.01 6.92
N ASP A 590 7.29 2.74 6.84
CA ASP A 590 8.20 1.62 6.51
C ASP A 590 8.53 1.61 5.00
N ASP A 591 7.58 1.94 4.13
CA ASP A 591 7.81 2.17 2.70
C ASP A 591 8.64 3.43 2.44
N MET A 592 8.29 4.56 3.08
CA MET A 592 9.08 5.80 3.01
C MET A 592 10.56 5.55 3.33
N ARG A 593 10.83 4.76 4.37
CA ARG A 593 12.19 4.33 4.75
C ARG A 593 12.84 3.49 3.64
N CYS A 594 12.12 2.53 3.06
CA CYS A 594 12.64 1.73 1.94
C CYS A 594 12.92 2.56 0.67
N THR A 595 12.10 3.55 0.35
CA THR A 595 12.32 4.46 -0.78
C THR A 595 13.54 5.35 -0.56
N LEU A 596 13.75 5.88 0.65
CA LEU A 596 14.94 6.68 0.98
C LEU A 596 16.24 5.84 0.99
N GLU A 597 16.21 4.63 1.56
CA GLU A 597 17.36 3.70 1.54
C GLU A 597 17.71 3.30 0.10
N ARG A 598 16.70 3.00 -0.73
CA ARG A 598 16.87 2.72 -2.15
C ARG A 598 17.47 3.91 -2.89
N TYR A 599 17.05 5.14 -2.60
CA TYR A 599 17.69 6.34 -3.18
C TYR A 599 19.17 6.41 -2.83
N PHE A 600 19.54 6.20 -1.56
CA PHE A 600 20.92 6.17 -1.11
C PHE A 600 21.78 5.06 -1.76
N GLU A 601 21.20 3.90 -2.07
CA GLU A 601 21.90 2.81 -2.77
C GLU A 601 21.98 3.02 -4.30
N GLU A 602 20.95 3.62 -4.92
CA GLU A 602 20.83 3.78 -6.38
C GLU A 602 21.51 5.05 -6.93
N HIS A 603 21.59 6.12 -6.14
CA HIS A 603 22.06 7.47 -6.53
C HIS A 603 23.35 7.85 -5.77
N ASP A 604 24.15 8.77 -6.31
CA ASP A 604 25.41 9.23 -5.70
C ASP A 604 25.33 10.64 -5.07
N ALA A 605 26.45 11.14 -4.56
CA ALA A 605 26.53 12.44 -3.91
C ALA A 605 26.44 13.67 -4.86
N GLU A 606 26.49 13.51 -6.19
CA GLU A 606 26.15 14.58 -7.14
C GLU A 606 24.62 14.68 -7.34
N GLU A 607 23.87 13.60 -7.10
CA GLU A 607 22.40 13.56 -7.18
C GLU A 607 21.77 13.93 -5.82
N GLN A 608 21.13 15.10 -5.76
CA GLN A 608 20.69 15.72 -4.50
C GLN A 608 19.25 16.25 -4.59
N ILE A 609 18.45 15.96 -3.57
CA ILE A 609 17.13 16.56 -3.34
C ILE A 609 17.25 17.52 -2.16
N CYS A 610 16.76 18.76 -2.30
CA CYS A 610 16.78 19.79 -1.27
C CYS A 610 15.39 20.42 -1.17
N GLN A 611 14.56 19.95 -0.22
CA GLN A 611 13.12 20.19 -0.17
C GLN A 611 12.59 20.15 1.27
N THR A 612 11.45 20.79 1.58
CA THR A 612 10.83 20.67 2.92
C THR A 612 10.26 19.26 3.14
N ALA A 613 9.89 18.91 4.38
CA ALA A 613 9.28 17.61 4.65
C ALA A 613 7.90 17.44 3.96
N GLU A 614 7.15 18.53 3.81
CA GLU A 614 5.86 18.59 3.12
C GLU A 614 6.03 18.42 1.62
N GLU A 615 7.04 19.08 1.03
CA GLU A 615 7.40 18.86 -0.37
C GLU A 615 7.87 17.41 -0.61
N LEU A 616 8.76 16.87 0.24
CA LEU A 616 9.20 15.48 0.12
C LEU A 616 8.03 14.49 0.18
N LEU A 617 6.96 14.80 0.93
CA LEU A 617 5.75 13.98 1.00
C LEU A 617 4.88 13.99 -0.26
N LEU A 618 5.02 15.01 -1.11
CA LEU A 618 4.26 15.22 -2.34
C LEU A 618 5.07 14.85 -3.59
N ASP A 619 6.38 15.10 -3.56
CA ASP A 619 7.29 15.02 -4.69
C ASP A 619 8.10 13.71 -4.70
N PHE A 620 8.42 13.14 -3.53
CA PHE A 620 9.36 12.00 -3.41
C PHE A 620 8.76 10.76 -2.69
N PHE A 621 7.91 10.96 -1.69
CA PHE A 621 7.25 9.89 -0.92
C PHE A 621 5.75 9.75 -1.25
N MET A 622 5.29 10.28 -2.39
CA MET A 622 3.86 10.22 -2.77
C MET A 622 3.32 8.78 -2.84
N SER A 623 4.17 7.82 -3.25
CA SER A 623 3.85 6.39 -3.27
C SER A 623 3.68 5.74 -1.89
N SER A 624 4.16 6.39 -0.83
CA SER A 624 4.10 5.88 0.54
C SER A 624 2.80 6.27 1.26
N TRP A 625 1.89 7.04 0.63
CA TRP A 625 0.55 7.28 1.18
C TRP A 625 -0.37 6.08 0.94
N ASN A 626 -0.88 5.48 2.02
CA ASN A 626 -1.95 4.47 1.97
C ASN A 626 -3.29 5.11 1.57
N MET A 627 -3.56 6.30 2.09
CA MET A 627 -4.69 7.16 1.73
C MET A 627 -4.20 8.61 1.81
N PHE A 628 -4.09 9.28 0.66
CA PHE A 628 -3.61 10.67 0.63
C PHE A 628 -4.68 11.63 1.15
N GLU A 629 -4.35 12.40 2.19
CA GLU A 629 -5.23 13.40 2.80
C GLU A 629 -4.51 14.75 2.89
N SER A 630 -4.95 15.76 2.13
CA SER A 630 -4.22 17.04 2.06
C SER A 630 -4.17 17.81 3.37
N SER A 631 -5.13 17.58 4.27
CA SER A 631 -5.13 18.13 5.63
C SER A 631 -4.13 17.46 6.58
N GLU A 632 -3.53 16.33 6.19
CA GLU A 632 -2.57 15.59 7.02
C GLU A 632 -1.11 15.80 6.57
N VAL A 633 -0.84 16.46 5.44
CA VAL A 633 0.52 16.66 4.90
C VAL A 633 1.45 17.37 5.90
N GLU A 634 0.98 18.42 6.58
CA GLU A 634 1.72 19.13 7.65
C GLU A 634 1.97 18.22 8.88
N ALA A 635 0.96 17.41 9.23
CA ALA A 635 1.00 16.51 10.38
C ALA A 635 1.97 15.33 10.15
N VAL A 636 1.94 14.75 8.96
CA VAL A 636 2.90 13.73 8.51
C VAL A 636 4.29 14.35 8.31
N GLY A 637 4.39 15.57 7.74
CA GLY A 637 5.65 16.30 7.52
C GLY A 637 6.42 16.55 8.82
N THR A 638 5.69 16.87 9.90
CA THR A 638 6.25 16.96 11.25
C THR A 638 6.81 15.62 11.76
N VAL A 639 6.19 14.48 11.42
CA VAL A 639 6.68 13.13 11.77
C VAL A 639 7.90 12.75 10.92
N VAL A 640 7.84 12.98 9.61
CA VAL A 640 8.95 12.76 8.66
C VAL A 640 10.17 13.57 9.08
N SER A 641 9.99 14.83 9.48
CA SER A 641 11.06 15.70 9.98
C SER A 641 11.82 15.07 11.16
N GLU A 642 11.13 14.57 12.19
CA GLU A 642 11.80 13.87 13.29
C GLU A 642 12.44 12.55 12.81
N ILE A 643 11.88 11.83 11.84
CA ILE A 643 12.51 10.61 11.30
C ILE A 643 13.82 10.94 10.57
N LEU A 644 13.82 11.92 9.66
CA LEU A 644 15.02 12.37 8.93
C LEU A 644 16.11 12.83 9.90
N MET A 645 15.75 13.62 10.93
CA MET A 645 16.69 14.10 11.95
C MET A 645 17.23 13.01 12.89
N ARG A 646 16.42 12.00 13.26
CA ARG A 646 16.79 11.03 14.32
C ARG A 646 17.34 9.71 13.78
N GLU A 647 16.79 9.22 12.66
CA GLU A 647 17.18 7.94 12.06
C GLU A 647 18.36 8.13 11.10
N TYR A 648 18.32 9.18 10.28
CA TYR A 648 19.35 9.45 9.25
C TYR A 648 20.33 10.56 9.63
N GLY A 649 20.03 11.38 10.64
CA GLY A 649 20.87 12.49 11.06
C GLY A 649 20.84 13.70 10.12
N LEU A 650 19.86 13.77 9.22
CA LEU A 650 19.66 14.89 8.30
C LEU A 650 19.07 16.07 9.09
N ILE A 651 19.86 17.12 9.26
CA ILE A 651 19.45 18.37 9.92
C ILE A 651 19.02 19.34 8.81
N PRO A 652 17.80 19.92 8.88
CA PRO A 652 17.35 20.88 7.86
C PRO A 652 18.03 22.25 8.02
N ASP A 653 17.92 23.08 6.99
CA ASP A 653 18.46 24.44 6.97
C ASP A 653 17.57 25.48 7.71
N GLU A 654 17.91 26.77 7.60
CA GLU A 654 17.16 27.88 8.22
C GLU A 654 15.75 28.07 7.61
N GLU A 655 15.48 27.49 6.44
CA GLU A 655 14.21 27.53 5.71
C GLU A 655 13.44 26.20 5.78
N LEU A 656 13.94 25.25 6.60
CA LEU A 656 13.41 23.90 6.84
C LEU A 656 13.58 22.88 5.69
N HIS A 657 14.47 23.14 4.72
CA HIS A 657 14.78 22.16 3.67
C HIS A 657 15.71 21.06 4.19
N PHE A 658 15.38 19.81 3.87
CA PHE A 658 16.22 18.64 4.09
C PHE A 658 17.04 18.33 2.84
N LEU A 659 18.37 18.20 3.02
CA LEU A 659 19.30 17.83 1.95
C LEU A 659 19.54 16.32 1.94
N ILE A 660 18.94 15.63 0.97
CA ILE A 660 19.10 14.20 0.72
C ILE A 660 20.12 14.04 -0.42
N GLN A 661 21.27 13.42 -0.14
CA GLN A 661 22.33 13.14 -1.12
C GLN A 661 22.52 11.63 -1.25
N GLY A 662 22.76 11.12 -2.46
CA GLY A 662 23.01 9.69 -2.66
C GLY A 662 24.32 9.20 -2.03
N HIS A 663 24.38 7.94 -1.60
CA HIS A 663 25.55 7.35 -0.93
C HIS A 663 26.34 6.37 -1.81
N LYS A 664 25.88 6.10 -3.03
CA LYS A 664 26.54 5.20 -3.99
C LYS A 664 27.94 5.69 -4.32
N THR A 665 28.94 4.88 -4.04
CA THR A 665 30.30 5.14 -4.52
C THR A 665 30.33 4.92 -6.04
N LEU A 666 30.45 6.00 -6.82
CA LEU A 666 30.61 5.87 -8.28
C LEU A 666 31.79 4.95 -8.60
N THR A 667 31.57 3.99 -9.49
CA THR A 667 32.69 3.32 -10.15
C THR A 667 33.22 4.22 -11.28
N ALA A 668 34.43 3.94 -11.75
CA ALA A 668 34.95 4.60 -12.95
C ALA A 668 34.04 4.35 -14.18
N ALA A 669 33.32 3.23 -14.25
CA ALA A 669 32.36 2.99 -15.33
C ALA A 669 31.15 3.92 -15.25
N ASP A 670 30.64 4.21 -14.04
CA ASP A 670 29.52 5.14 -13.84
C ASP A 670 29.89 6.58 -14.21
N VAL A 671 31.11 7.02 -13.86
CA VAL A 671 31.62 8.33 -14.30
C VAL A 671 31.75 8.40 -15.82
N LEU A 672 32.33 7.37 -16.45
CA LEU A 672 32.45 7.33 -17.91
C LEU A 672 31.06 7.33 -18.59
N PHE A 673 30.08 6.63 -17.99
CA PHE A 673 28.70 6.65 -18.45
C PHE A 673 28.11 8.06 -18.38
N ARG A 674 28.12 8.72 -17.21
CA ARG A 674 27.60 10.10 -17.04
C ARG A 674 28.25 11.10 -17.99
N VAL A 675 29.58 11.11 -18.07
CA VAL A 675 30.34 12.05 -18.91
C VAL A 675 29.96 11.91 -20.39
N LEU A 676 29.70 10.69 -20.86
CA LEU A 676 29.19 10.45 -22.20
C LEU A 676 27.72 10.87 -22.32
N THR A 677 26.85 10.54 -21.36
CA THR A 677 25.43 10.94 -21.33
C THR A 677 25.26 12.46 -21.41
N GLU A 678 25.98 13.22 -20.57
CA GLU A 678 25.96 14.68 -20.51
C GLU A 678 26.39 15.32 -21.84
N LYS A 679 27.44 14.79 -22.46
CA LYS A 679 28.00 15.33 -23.71
C LYS A 679 27.18 14.93 -24.94
N TYR A 680 26.52 13.77 -24.88
CA TYR A 680 25.80 13.12 -25.99
C TYR A 680 26.65 12.95 -27.28
N GLU A 681 27.97 12.85 -27.13
CA GLU A 681 28.95 12.63 -28.20
C GLU A 681 30.00 11.61 -27.75
N PRO A 682 30.64 10.86 -28.68
CA PRO A 682 31.80 10.05 -28.36
C PRO A 682 32.96 10.87 -27.80
N MET A 683 33.76 10.23 -26.95
CA MET A 683 35.00 10.81 -26.42
C MET A 683 36.16 9.83 -26.55
N THR A 684 37.37 10.34 -26.71
CA THR A 684 38.57 9.50 -26.79
C THR A 684 38.90 8.89 -25.43
N VAL A 685 39.52 7.71 -25.47
CA VAL A 685 40.12 7.05 -24.29
C VAL A 685 41.06 7.96 -23.50
N ASP A 686 41.74 8.91 -24.14
CA ASP A 686 42.69 9.82 -23.50
C ASP A 686 41.96 10.98 -22.77
N GLU A 687 40.98 11.65 -23.39
CA GLU A 687 40.12 12.66 -22.72
C GLU A 687 39.41 12.06 -21.50
N LEU A 688 38.85 10.85 -21.65
CA LEU A 688 38.14 10.15 -20.58
C LEU A 688 39.06 9.73 -19.43
N TYR A 689 40.32 9.41 -19.72
CA TYR A 689 41.34 9.15 -18.70
C TYR A 689 41.68 10.42 -17.91
N ASP A 690 41.89 11.55 -18.59
CA ASP A 690 42.21 12.81 -17.93
C ASP A 690 41.06 13.29 -17.03
N ILE A 691 39.80 13.07 -17.43
CA ILE A 691 38.62 13.37 -16.59
C ILE A 691 38.60 12.49 -15.32
N LEU A 692 38.82 11.17 -15.43
CA LEU A 692 38.86 10.27 -14.26
C LEU A 692 39.98 10.62 -13.27
N GLN A 693 41.14 11.05 -13.77
CA GLN A 693 42.28 11.44 -12.94
C GLN A 693 42.06 12.83 -12.30
N THR A 694 41.57 13.80 -13.07
CA THR A 694 41.50 15.21 -12.66
C THR A 694 40.23 15.55 -11.86
N LYS A 695 39.05 15.04 -12.27
CA LYS A 695 37.77 15.35 -11.59
C LYS A 695 37.49 14.38 -10.43
N TYR A 696 37.83 13.10 -10.56
CA TYR A 696 37.44 12.05 -9.59
C TYR A 696 38.59 11.25 -8.94
N SER A 697 39.85 11.67 -9.12
CA SER A 697 41.02 11.10 -8.42
C SER A 697 41.28 9.58 -8.60
N PHE A 698 40.72 8.94 -9.63
CA PHE A 698 40.93 7.50 -9.86
C PHE A 698 42.35 7.21 -10.38
N LYS A 699 43.18 6.57 -9.54
CA LYS A 699 44.61 6.34 -9.80
C LYS A 699 44.90 5.18 -10.77
N TYR A 700 44.48 5.33 -12.03
CA TYR A 700 44.91 4.47 -13.13
C TYR A 700 46.33 4.79 -13.58
N LYS A 701 47.00 3.85 -14.27
CA LYS A 701 48.42 3.98 -14.66
C LYS A 701 48.64 4.54 -16.08
N SER A 702 47.63 4.45 -16.94
CA SER A 702 47.66 4.94 -18.32
C SER A 702 46.26 4.92 -18.94
N PRO A 703 46.00 5.69 -20.02
CA PRO A 703 44.73 5.67 -20.75
C PRO A 703 44.28 4.29 -21.24
N ALA A 704 45.22 3.37 -21.50
CA ALA A 704 44.90 1.97 -21.85
C ALA A 704 44.00 1.27 -20.80
N SER A 705 43.98 1.75 -19.55
CA SER A 705 43.10 1.25 -18.48
C SER A 705 41.61 1.45 -18.79
N ILE A 706 41.24 2.50 -19.53
CA ILE A 706 39.85 2.84 -19.89
C ILE A 706 39.22 1.71 -20.70
N ARG A 707 39.95 1.10 -21.63
CA ARG A 707 39.47 -0.05 -22.41
C ARG A 707 39.10 -1.25 -21.52
N GLY A 708 39.80 -1.44 -20.40
CA GLY A 708 39.48 -2.47 -19.42
C GLY A 708 38.16 -2.21 -18.70
N ILE A 709 37.86 -0.94 -18.41
CA ILE A 709 36.60 -0.51 -17.80
C ILE A 709 35.45 -0.63 -18.81
N VAL A 710 35.61 -0.07 -20.01
CA VAL A 710 34.61 -0.14 -21.11
C VAL A 710 34.27 -1.58 -21.47
N ASN A 711 35.25 -2.47 -21.61
CA ASN A 711 35.00 -3.88 -21.91
C ASN A 711 34.39 -4.67 -20.74
N SER A 712 34.24 -4.07 -19.55
CA SER A 712 33.66 -4.70 -18.35
C SER A 712 32.24 -4.23 -18.02
N ASP A 713 31.75 -3.17 -18.66
CA ASP A 713 30.42 -2.59 -18.44
C ASP A 713 29.60 -2.56 -19.74
N ALA A 714 28.47 -3.25 -19.76
CA ALA A 714 27.65 -3.40 -20.96
C ALA A 714 27.03 -2.08 -21.47
N ARG A 715 26.98 -1.03 -20.64
CA ARG A 715 26.49 0.30 -21.03
C ARG A 715 27.48 1.04 -21.96
N LEU A 716 28.75 0.66 -21.94
CA LEU A 716 29.84 1.32 -22.65
C LEU A 716 30.31 0.49 -23.84
N CYS A 717 30.69 1.14 -24.94
CA CYS A 717 31.19 0.48 -26.14
C CYS A 717 32.35 1.25 -26.80
N MET A 718 33.21 0.53 -27.52
CA MET A 718 34.26 1.12 -28.36
C MET A 718 33.71 1.41 -29.76
N VAL A 719 34.01 2.60 -30.30
CA VAL A 719 33.48 3.08 -31.59
C VAL A 719 34.61 3.28 -32.60
N GLY A 720 34.55 2.53 -33.71
CA GLY A 720 35.50 2.67 -34.82
C GLY A 720 36.91 2.16 -34.49
N VAL A 721 37.93 2.84 -35.03
CA VAL A 721 39.36 2.53 -34.79
C VAL A 721 40.06 3.60 -33.95
N ASP A 722 39.43 4.77 -33.78
CA ASP A 722 40.03 6.02 -33.31
C ASP A 722 40.04 6.15 -31.78
N ASN A 723 39.97 5.01 -31.08
CA ASN A 723 39.90 4.89 -29.63
C ASN A 723 38.74 5.68 -28.96
N LEU A 724 37.65 5.91 -29.70
CA LEU A 724 36.45 6.55 -29.18
C LEU A 724 35.62 5.56 -28.34
N VAL A 725 35.00 6.08 -27.28
CA VAL A 725 34.01 5.40 -26.44
C VAL A 725 32.66 6.09 -26.60
N ALA A 726 31.58 5.32 -26.59
CA ALA A 726 30.20 5.82 -26.60
C ALA A 726 29.28 4.90 -25.77
N LEU A 727 28.02 5.29 -25.60
CA LEU A 727 27.02 4.46 -24.93
C LEU A 727 26.41 3.44 -25.92
N THR A 728 26.19 2.21 -25.45
CA THR A 728 25.66 1.09 -26.25
C THR A 728 24.23 1.34 -26.77
N GLU A 729 23.47 2.21 -26.09
CA GLU A 729 22.08 2.54 -26.39
C GLU A 729 21.88 3.62 -27.47
N TRP A 730 22.95 4.33 -27.88
CA TRP A 730 22.83 5.48 -28.78
C TRP A 730 22.51 5.07 -30.22
N GLU A 731 21.23 5.08 -30.59
CA GLU A 731 20.79 4.79 -31.96
C GLU A 731 21.46 5.65 -33.04
N HIS A 732 21.85 6.88 -32.71
CA HIS A 732 22.51 7.79 -33.64
C HIS A 732 23.94 7.33 -34.01
N ILE A 733 24.54 6.40 -33.26
CA ILE A 733 25.86 5.82 -33.54
C ILE A 733 25.69 4.36 -33.96
N LYS A 734 26.12 4.02 -35.17
CA LYS A 734 26.11 2.62 -35.61
C LYS A 734 27.36 1.89 -35.14
N LEU A 735 27.14 0.89 -34.29
CA LEU A 735 28.17 0.01 -33.73
C LEU A 735 28.79 -0.86 -34.83
N GLY A 736 30.06 -1.19 -34.67
CA GLY A 736 30.84 -1.99 -35.62
C GLY A 736 31.63 -1.18 -36.66
N SER A 737 32.42 -1.91 -37.43
CA SER A 737 33.27 -1.41 -38.51
C SER A 737 32.45 -0.95 -39.73
N VAL A 738 33.12 -0.32 -40.70
CA VAL A 738 32.55 -0.01 -42.02
C VAL A 738 31.87 -1.23 -42.66
N ARG A 739 32.43 -2.44 -42.50
CA ARG A 739 31.85 -3.68 -43.02
C ARG A 739 30.51 -4.01 -42.37
N GLU A 740 30.44 -3.95 -41.04
CA GLU A 740 29.22 -4.27 -40.28
C GLU A 740 28.12 -3.22 -40.51
N ILE A 741 28.47 -1.94 -40.70
CA ILE A 741 27.52 -0.88 -41.05
C ILE A 741 26.95 -1.08 -42.47
N ILE A 742 27.74 -1.59 -43.42
CA ILE A 742 27.23 -1.99 -44.75
C ILE A 742 26.28 -3.19 -44.63
N VAL A 743 26.58 -4.18 -43.77
CA VAL A 743 25.68 -5.33 -43.54
C VAL A 743 24.36 -4.86 -42.92
N GLN A 744 24.39 -4.09 -41.83
CA GLN A 744 23.21 -3.48 -41.18
C GLN A 744 22.40 -2.57 -42.12
N PHE A 745 22.99 -2.06 -43.20
CA PHE A 745 22.26 -1.33 -44.24
C PHE A 745 21.56 -2.29 -45.21
N LEU A 746 22.27 -3.29 -45.74
CA LEU A 746 21.75 -4.21 -46.75
C LEU A 746 20.76 -5.25 -46.20
N GLU A 747 20.85 -5.62 -44.92
CA GLU A 747 19.88 -6.52 -44.26
C GLU A 747 18.44 -6.00 -44.38
N LYS A 748 18.27 -4.67 -44.31
CA LYS A 748 16.99 -3.94 -44.32
C LYS A 748 16.24 -3.97 -45.66
N PHE A 749 16.84 -4.52 -46.72
CA PHE A 749 16.27 -4.51 -48.07
C PHE A 749 16.29 -5.89 -48.71
N ASP A 750 15.19 -6.27 -49.36
CA ASP A 750 15.06 -7.53 -50.11
C ASP A 750 15.51 -7.40 -51.59
N GLU A 751 16.06 -6.24 -51.93
CA GLU A 751 16.65 -5.87 -53.22
C GLU A 751 18.11 -5.46 -52.99
N PRO A 752 19.03 -5.68 -53.96
CA PRO A 752 20.36 -5.08 -53.89
C PRO A 752 20.24 -3.55 -54.02
N LYS A 753 21.21 -2.80 -53.47
CA LYS A 753 21.20 -1.33 -53.49
C LYS A 753 22.42 -0.75 -54.22
N PRO A 754 22.29 0.42 -54.87
CA PRO A 754 23.37 0.98 -55.67
C PRO A 754 24.50 1.48 -54.76
N VAL A 755 25.75 1.43 -55.27
CA VAL A 755 26.95 1.85 -54.51
C VAL A 755 26.80 3.24 -53.87
N HIS A 756 26.14 4.18 -54.54
CA HIS A 756 26.00 5.56 -54.02
C HIS A 756 25.10 5.66 -52.78
N ASP A 757 24.06 4.84 -52.65
CA ASP A 757 23.22 4.80 -51.44
C ASP A 757 23.98 4.19 -50.27
N ILE A 758 24.71 3.11 -50.51
CA ILE A 758 25.52 2.43 -49.49
C ILE A 758 26.61 3.38 -48.96
N VAL A 759 27.34 4.04 -49.88
CA VAL A 759 28.35 5.05 -49.53
C VAL A 759 27.70 6.24 -48.80
N GLY A 760 26.59 6.75 -49.32
CA GLY A 760 25.83 7.86 -48.73
C GLY A 760 25.13 7.54 -47.41
N TYR A 761 25.03 6.27 -47.02
CA TYR A 761 24.60 5.83 -45.69
C TYR A 761 25.79 5.68 -44.73
N VAL A 762 26.87 4.97 -45.14
CA VAL A 762 28.05 4.75 -44.29
C VAL A 762 28.73 6.07 -43.89
N LEU A 763 28.85 7.03 -44.81
CA LEU A 763 29.47 8.33 -44.56
C LEU A 763 28.70 9.20 -43.55
N ARG A 764 27.47 8.82 -43.14
CA ARG A 764 26.74 9.49 -42.04
C ARG A 764 27.22 9.08 -40.66
N TYR A 765 27.92 7.94 -40.55
CA TYR A 765 28.29 7.30 -39.28
C TYR A 765 29.80 7.00 -39.15
N ARG A 766 30.58 7.19 -40.23
CA ARG A 766 32.03 6.95 -40.27
C ARG A 766 32.71 7.99 -41.16
N ASP A 767 33.68 8.71 -40.60
CA ASP A 767 34.66 9.43 -41.41
C ASP A 767 35.55 8.40 -42.13
N THR A 768 35.40 8.32 -43.45
CA THR A 768 36.16 7.44 -44.32
C THR A 768 36.01 7.89 -45.77
N THR A 769 36.69 7.22 -46.70
CA THR A 769 36.58 7.55 -48.13
C THR A 769 35.66 6.58 -48.86
N GLU A 770 34.96 7.07 -49.89
CA GLU A 770 34.21 6.22 -50.82
C GLU A 770 35.07 5.08 -51.38
N ASN A 771 36.35 5.32 -51.67
CA ASN A 771 37.29 4.30 -52.13
C ASN A 771 37.51 3.19 -51.09
N SER A 772 37.53 3.52 -49.79
CA SER A 772 37.62 2.55 -48.69
C SER A 772 36.34 1.71 -48.57
N ILE A 773 35.17 2.35 -48.67
CA ILE A 773 33.85 1.69 -48.63
C ILE A 773 33.71 0.74 -49.82
N ARG A 774 34.00 1.22 -51.05
CA ARG A 774 34.04 0.41 -52.27
C ARG A 774 35.01 -0.76 -52.12
N SER A 775 36.25 -0.53 -51.69
CA SER A 775 37.24 -1.59 -51.47
C SER A 775 36.75 -2.65 -50.47
N THR A 776 36.07 -2.23 -49.39
CA THR A 776 35.46 -3.13 -48.40
C THR A 776 34.36 -4.00 -49.02
N MET A 777 33.55 -3.46 -49.94
CA MET A 777 32.54 -4.23 -50.68
C MET A 777 33.16 -5.19 -51.70
N TYR A 778 34.14 -4.74 -52.51
CA TYR A 778 34.80 -5.56 -53.52
C TYR A 778 35.70 -6.67 -52.95
N SER A 779 36.17 -6.55 -51.70
CA SER A 779 37.03 -7.54 -51.04
C SER A 779 36.33 -8.40 -49.99
N GLY A 780 35.08 -8.08 -49.61
CA GLY A 780 34.32 -8.81 -48.61
C GLY A 780 33.50 -9.94 -49.23
N SER A 781 33.80 -11.20 -48.88
CA SER A 781 33.03 -12.38 -49.30
C SER A 781 31.57 -12.41 -48.84
N GLN A 782 31.18 -11.50 -47.94
CA GLN A 782 29.80 -11.29 -47.49
C GLN A 782 28.97 -10.47 -48.48
N PHE A 783 29.57 -9.91 -49.53
CA PHE A 783 28.89 -9.05 -50.51
C PHE A 783 28.86 -9.68 -51.90
N ARG A 784 27.78 -9.43 -52.63
CA ARG A 784 27.57 -9.85 -54.02
C ARG A 784 27.33 -8.62 -54.90
N GLN A 785 28.06 -8.53 -56.00
CA GLN A 785 27.91 -7.48 -57.01
C GLN A 785 26.86 -7.90 -58.07
N PHE A 786 26.10 -6.92 -58.55
CA PHE A 786 25.12 -7.04 -59.62
C PHE A 786 25.40 -6.01 -60.74
N ASP A 787 24.69 -6.13 -61.87
CA ASP A 787 24.79 -5.18 -62.99
C ASP A 787 24.49 -3.73 -62.58
N ASN A 788 24.94 -2.77 -63.37
CA ASN A 788 24.76 -1.32 -63.17
C ASN A 788 25.30 -0.76 -61.82
N GLY A 789 26.13 -1.51 -61.09
CA GLY A 789 26.77 -1.02 -59.86
C GLY A 789 25.91 -1.18 -58.60
N TYR A 790 25.14 -2.26 -58.53
CA TYR A 790 24.34 -2.65 -57.38
C TYR A 790 25.06 -3.72 -56.53
N PHE A 791 24.81 -3.72 -55.22
CA PHE A 791 25.38 -4.66 -54.25
C PHE A 791 24.31 -5.21 -53.30
N GLY A 792 24.46 -6.47 -52.92
CA GLY A 792 23.66 -7.16 -51.91
C GLY A 792 24.53 -8.04 -51.01
N LEU A 793 23.90 -8.73 -50.06
CA LEU A 793 24.56 -9.73 -49.21
C LEU A 793 24.70 -11.06 -49.95
N ALA A 794 25.80 -11.78 -49.71
CA ALA A 794 26.14 -12.99 -50.47
C ALA A 794 25.29 -14.23 -50.09
N ASP A 795 24.67 -14.21 -48.91
CA ASP A 795 23.80 -15.24 -48.33
C ASP A 795 22.29 -14.98 -48.55
N LYS A 796 21.91 -13.75 -48.91
CA LYS A 796 20.52 -13.38 -49.25
C LYS A 796 20.20 -13.69 -50.72
N SER A 797 18.94 -14.07 -50.99
CA SER A 797 18.42 -14.28 -52.35
C SER A 797 17.68 -13.03 -52.84
N TYR A 798 17.76 -12.76 -54.14
CA TYR A 798 17.24 -11.52 -54.76
C TYR A 798 16.44 -11.84 -56.04
N PRO A 799 15.49 -10.99 -56.47
CA PRO A 799 14.70 -11.20 -57.69
C PRO A 799 15.52 -11.23 -58.99
N ASP A 800 15.08 -12.05 -59.95
CA ASP A 800 15.75 -12.26 -61.25
C ASP A 800 15.84 -11.00 -62.14
N GLU A 801 15.04 -9.97 -61.90
CA GLU A 801 15.07 -8.73 -62.69
C GLU A 801 16.36 -7.89 -62.53
N HIS A 802 17.20 -8.25 -61.56
CA HIS A 802 18.56 -7.71 -61.39
C HIS A 802 19.68 -8.67 -61.87
N LEU A 803 19.32 -9.80 -62.49
CA LEU A 803 20.25 -10.82 -62.98
C LEU A 803 20.36 -10.83 -64.52
N TYR A 804 21.39 -10.15 -65.01
CA TYR A 804 21.96 -10.22 -66.37
C TYR A 804 21.12 -9.66 -67.53
N ALA A 805 21.37 -8.40 -67.87
CA ALA A 805 21.00 -7.87 -69.20
C ALA A 805 22.04 -8.29 -70.25
N GLN A 806 21.67 -9.16 -71.21
CA GLN A 806 22.57 -9.53 -72.31
C GLN A 806 23.06 -8.31 -73.09
N SER A 807 24.38 -8.15 -73.25
CA SER A 807 24.97 -7.02 -73.99
C SER A 807 24.49 -6.99 -75.44
N ILE A 808 24.18 -5.77 -75.92
CA ILE A 808 23.67 -5.51 -77.27
C ILE A 808 24.68 -5.99 -78.32
N GLU A 809 25.95 -5.70 -78.07
CA GLU A 809 27.10 -6.05 -78.90
C GLU A 809 27.17 -7.55 -79.23
N PHE A 810 26.88 -8.43 -78.25
CA PHE A 810 26.90 -9.88 -78.47
C PHE A 810 25.78 -10.33 -79.42
N LYS A 811 24.58 -9.76 -79.27
CA LYS A 811 23.42 -10.02 -80.15
C LYS A 811 23.68 -9.57 -81.59
N GLU A 812 24.44 -8.50 -81.78
CA GLU A 812 24.81 -8.00 -83.10
C GLU A 812 25.84 -8.90 -83.77
N ARG A 813 26.88 -9.34 -83.05
CA ARG A 813 27.87 -10.30 -83.60
C ARG A 813 27.29 -11.68 -83.91
N VAL A 814 26.30 -12.15 -83.15
CA VAL A 814 25.50 -13.34 -83.50
C VAL A 814 24.80 -13.17 -84.85
N LYS A 815 24.16 -12.02 -85.10
CA LYS A 815 23.49 -11.74 -86.39
C LYS A 815 24.47 -11.64 -87.55
N GLU A 816 25.62 -10.99 -87.36
CA GLU A 816 26.70 -10.95 -88.36
C GLU A 816 27.15 -12.37 -88.74
N MET A 817 27.31 -13.25 -87.74
CA MET A 817 27.73 -14.64 -87.94
C MET A 817 26.72 -15.41 -88.80
N GLU A 818 25.42 -15.37 -88.47
CA GLU A 818 24.40 -16.09 -89.23
C GLU A 818 24.22 -15.54 -90.65
N CYS A 819 24.24 -14.20 -90.82
CA CYS A 819 24.23 -13.57 -92.13
C CYS A 819 25.41 -14.03 -93.01
N PHE A 820 26.62 -14.13 -92.44
CA PHE A 820 27.80 -14.63 -93.15
C PHE A 820 27.62 -16.10 -93.57
N LEU A 821 27.22 -16.98 -92.64
CA LEU A 821 27.05 -18.42 -92.90
C LEU A 821 26.03 -18.68 -94.01
N ILE A 822 24.91 -17.95 -94.00
CA ILE A 822 23.84 -18.05 -95.01
C ILE A 822 24.34 -17.55 -96.38
N GLN A 823 25.00 -16.39 -96.45
CA GLN A 823 25.41 -15.79 -97.72
C GLN A 823 26.61 -16.49 -98.38
N LYS A 824 27.58 -16.95 -97.58
CA LYS A 824 28.85 -17.50 -98.07
C LYS A 824 28.84 -19.04 -98.17
N LYS A 825 27.88 -19.72 -97.52
CA LYS A 825 27.78 -21.19 -97.41
C LYS A 825 29.06 -21.86 -96.86
N HIS A 826 29.82 -21.18 -96.01
CA HIS A 826 30.98 -21.72 -95.28
C HIS A 826 31.23 -20.97 -93.96
N PHE A 827 31.96 -21.57 -93.02
CA PHE A 827 32.45 -20.85 -91.84
C PHE A 827 33.60 -19.88 -92.20
N PRO A 828 33.81 -18.78 -91.45
CA PRO A 828 34.91 -17.84 -91.69
C PRO A 828 36.30 -18.48 -91.67
N PHE A 829 37.08 -18.28 -92.74
CA PHE A 829 38.40 -18.91 -92.93
C PHE A 829 39.58 -18.13 -92.37
N ALA A 830 40.69 -18.83 -92.14
CA ALA A 830 41.94 -18.25 -91.63
C ALA A 830 42.67 -17.35 -92.65
N SER A 831 42.41 -17.54 -93.95
CA SER A 831 43.04 -16.82 -95.06
C SER A 831 41.99 -16.37 -96.08
N SER A 832 41.44 -15.18 -95.83
CA SER A 832 40.56 -14.45 -96.74
C SER A 832 41.21 -13.13 -97.16
N GLU A 833 40.76 -12.59 -98.28
CA GLU A 833 41.05 -11.21 -98.71
C GLU A 833 40.06 -10.21 -98.07
N ASP A 834 39.00 -10.73 -97.44
CA ASP A 834 37.98 -9.98 -96.71
C ASP A 834 38.34 -9.84 -95.22
N ASN A 835 38.70 -8.63 -94.79
CA ASN A 835 39.01 -8.33 -93.38
C ASN A 835 37.81 -8.55 -92.44
N SER A 836 36.57 -8.49 -92.93
CA SER A 836 35.39 -8.74 -92.09
C SER A 836 35.28 -10.22 -91.72
N GLU A 837 35.59 -11.13 -92.66
CA GLU A 837 35.66 -12.56 -92.43
C GLU A 837 36.74 -12.92 -91.39
N ILE A 838 37.91 -12.29 -91.49
CA ILE A 838 39.01 -12.49 -90.52
C ILE A 838 38.56 -12.02 -89.12
N ASN A 839 37.90 -10.86 -89.01
CA ASN A 839 37.39 -10.34 -87.74
C ASN A 839 36.36 -11.30 -87.12
N LEU A 840 35.39 -11.74 -87.92
CA LEU A 840 34.31 -12.65 -87.53
C LEU A 840 34.84 -14.03 -87.11
N ARG A 841 35.87 -14.57 -87.79
CA ARG A 841 36.57 -15.79 -87.36
C ARG A 841 37.19 -15.64 -85.98
N GLN A 842 37.87 -14.51 -85.72
CA GLN A 842 38.51 -14.26 -84.43
C GLN A 842 37.50 -13.99 -83.32
N TRP A 843 36.28 -13.55 -83.63
CA TRP A 843 35.17 -13.57 -82.68
C TRP A 843 34.67 -15.00 -82.44
N TRP A 844 34.35 -15.76 -83.49
CA TRP A 844 33.83 -17.12 -83.38
C TRP A 844 34.73 -18.05 -82.58
N LEU A 845 36.04 -18.08 -82.86
CA LEU A 845 36.99 -18.94 -82.15
C LEU A 845 37.13 -18.60 -80.66
N ARG A 846 36.95 -17.34 -80.26
CA ARG A 846 36.96 -16.94 -78.84
C ARG A 846 35.68 -17.31 -78.10
N ASN A 847 34.57 -17.52 -78.80
CA ASN A 847 33.27 -17.79 -78.18
C ASN A 847 32.81 -19.25 -78.31
N LYS A 848 33.31 -20.01 -79.30
CA LYS A 848 32.89 -21.41 -79.58
C LYS A 848 33.01 -22.35 -78.36
N SER A 849 33.96 -22.09 -77.47
CA SER A 849 34.32 -22.98 -76.35
C SER A 849 34.89 -22.20 -75.17
N SER A 850 34.25 -21.09 -74.77
CA SER A 850 34.67 -20.30 -73.62
C SER A 850 33.75 -20.49 -72.42
N ASP A 851 34.33 -20.92 -71.31
CA ASP A 851 33.68 -20.98 -69.99
C ASP A 851 33.36 -19.57 -69.42
N SER A 852 33.84 -18.50 -70.07
CA SER A 852 33.60 -17.10 -69.67
C SER A 852 32.27 -16.51 -70.16
N LEU A 853 31.44 -17.31 -70.84
CA LEU A 853 30.12 -16.89 -71.34
C LEU A 853 29.03 -17.31 -70.35
N ASN A 854 28.00 -16.47 -70.16
CA ASN A 854 26.84 -16.87 -69.38
C ASN A 854 25.98 -17.91 -70.12
N ASP A 855 25.15 -18.65 -69.39
CA ASP A 855 24.35 -19.77 -69.91
C ASP A 855 23.55 -19.40 -71.17
N VAL A 856 23.02 -18.19 -71.26
CA VAL A 856 22.21 -17.76 -72.41
C VAL A 856 23.09 -17.43 -73.64
N GLN A 857 24.27 -16.87 -73.43
CA GLN A 857 25.29 -16.71 -74.48
C GLN A 857 25.83 -18.07 -74.97
N GLN A 858 26.08 -19.01 -74.05
CA GLN A 858 26.50 -20.37 -74.40
C GLN A 858 25.43 -21.09 -75.25
N ASN A 859 24.15 -20.97 -74.88
CA ASN A 859 23.05 -21.56 -75.62
C ASN A 859 22.92 -21.01 -77.06
N GLU A 860 23.13 -19.71 -77.28
CA GLU A 860 23.13 -19.14 -78.64
C GLU A 860 24.33 -19.59 -79.48
N ILE A 861 25.53 -19.66 -78.90
CA ILE A 861 26.71 -20.22 -79.59
C ILE A 861 26.47 -21.69 -79.98
N LYS A 862 25.85 -22.47 -79.08
CA LYS A 862 25.46 -23.86 -79.33
C LYS A 862 24.41 -23.97 -80.44
N ARG A 863 23.37 -23.12 -80.44
CA ARG A 863 22.36 -23.06 -81.51
C ARG A 863 23.01 -22.86 -82.89
N ILE A 864 24.02 -21.99 -83.01
CA ILE A 864 24.75 -21.77 -84.28
C ILE A 864 25.54 -23.04 -84.68
N GLN A 865 26.21 -23.71 -83.72
CA GLN A 865 26.91 -24.97 -83.99
C GLN A 865 25.96 -26.06 -84.50
N ASP A 866 24.81 -26.24 -83.85
CA ASP A 866 23.82 -27.26 -84.18
C ASP A 866 23.04 -26.93 -85.47
N SER A 867 22.82 -25.64 -85.80
CA SER A 867 22.06 -25.21 -86.98
C SER A 867 22.84 -25.27 -88.30
N TYR A 868 24.16 -24.98 -88.26
CA TYR A 868 24.99 -24.84 -89.46
C TYR A 868 26.09 -25.91 -89.59
N TRP A 869 25.98 -27.02 -88.85
CA TRP A 869 26.99 -28.09 -88.74
C TRP A 869 27.46 -28.71 -90.08
N TYR A 870 26.67 -28.57 -91.14
CA TYR A 870 26.92 -29.12 -92.49
C TYR A 870 27.66 -28.15 -93.43
N LEU A 871 28.11 -26.99 -92.95
CA LEU A 871 28.93 -26.05 -93.72
C LEU A 871 30.44 -26.34 -93.52
N PRO A 872 31.27 -26.24 -94.58
CA PRO A 872 32.70 -26.52 -94.49
C PRO A 872 33.42 -25.53 -93.56
N THR A 873 34.49 -26.00 -92.91
CA THR A 873 35.27 -25.20 -91.95
C THR A 873 36.69 -24.92 -92.42
N ASP A 874 37.22 -25.73 -93.36
CA ASP A 874 38.45 -25.46 -94.08
C ASP A 874 38.18 -25.06 -95.54
N LYS A 875 38.97 -24.10 -96.06
CA LYS A 875 38.90 -23.62 -97.44
C LYS A 875 39.13 -24.74 -98.48
N ARG A 876 39.82 -25.82 -98.09
CA ARG A 876 40.05 -27.03 -98.88
C ARG A 876 38.79 -27.87 -99.07
N GLU A 877 37.94 -27.96 -98.03
CA GLU A 877 36.70 -28.75 -98.03
C GLU A 877 35.62 -28.15 -98.95
N VAL A 878 35.66 -26.83 -99.19
CA VAL A 878 34.61 -26.07 -99.92
C VAL A 878 34.21 -26.70 -101.25
N ARG A 879 35.16 -27.20 -102.04
CA ARG A 879 34.84 -27.80 -103.36
C ARG A 879 34.13 -29.14 -103.21
N TRP A 880 34.49 -29.93 -102.21
CA TRP A 880 33.83 -31.20 -101.89
C TRP A 880 32.43 -30.91 -101.33
N PHE A 881 32.33 -30.01 -100.35
CA PHE A 881 31.06 -29.60 -99.73
C PHE A 881 30.10 -28.92 -100.71
N SER A 882 30.59 -28.18 -101.71
CA SER A 882 29.73 -27.63 -102.77
C SER A 882 29.11 -28.74 -103.63
N SER A 883 29.91 -29.74 -104.00
CA SER A 883 29.45 -30.92 -104.76
C SER A 883 28.46 -31.77 -103.95
N PHE A 884 28.74 -31.94 -102.66
CA PHE A 884 27.85 -32.57 -101.68
C PHE A 884 26.50 -31.84 -101.58
N ASN A 885 26.52 -30.52 -101.40
CA ASN A 885 25.28 -29.75 -101.24
C ASN A 885 24.45 -29.80 -102.53
N GLN A 886 25.07 -29.74 -103.72
CA GLN A 886 24.36 -29.92 -105.00
C GLN A 886 23.74 -31.32 -105.13
N TYR A 887 24.44 -32.37 -104.69
CA TYR A 887 23.90 -33.73 -104.69
C TYR A 887 22.73 -33.85 -103.70
N ARG A 888 22.86 -33.28 -102.49
CA ARG A 888 21.80 -33.26 -101.47
C ARG A 888 20.56 -32.50 -101.94
N GLU A 889 20.76 -31.29 -102.48
CA GLU A 889 19.72 -30.43 -103.04
C GLU A 889 18.99 -31.18 -104.18
N PHE A 890 19.72 -31.85 -105.09
CA PHE A 890 19.13 -32.71 -106.14
C PHE A 890 18.27 -33.86 -105.59
N VAL A 891 18.78 -34.59 -104.58
CA VAL A 891 18.03 -35.71 -103.95
C VAL A 891 16.74 -35.18 -103.30
N GLN A 892 16.81 -34.03 -102.63
CA GLN A 892 15.67 -33.40 -101.98
C GLN A 892 14.63 -32.84 -102.97
N GLU A 893 15.06 -32.36 -104.14
CA GLU A 893 14.15 -31.83 -105.19
C GLU A 893 13.53 -32.91 -106.09
N HIS A 894 14.14 -34.10 -106.19
CA HIS A 894 13.73 -35.12 -107.18
C HIS A 894 13.43 -36.51 -106.59
N ASP A 895 13.58 -36.71 -105.29
CA ASP A 895 13.33 -37.97 -104.56
C ASP A 895 14.04 -39.20 -105.17
N ARG A 896 15.23 -38.96 -105.75
CA ARG A 896 16.05 -39.98 -106.42
C ARG A 896 17.51 -39.59 -106.53
N ARG A 897 18.35 -40.57 -106.85
CA ARG A 897 19.78 -40.39 -107.13
C ARG A 897 20.00 -39.82 -108.55
N PRO A 898 21.04 -38.98 -108.77
CA PRO A 898 21.48 -38.55 -110.10
C PRO A 898 21.88 -39.72 -111.00
N SER A 899 21.36 -39.75 -112.22
CA SER A 899 21.60 -40.80 -113.21
C SER A 899 22.86 -40.55 -114.02
N CYS A 900 23.77 -41.53 -114.07
CA CYS A 900 24.96 -41.48 -114.92
C CYS A 900 24.66 -41.46 -116.43
N TYR A 901 23.42 -41.80 -116.83
CA TYR A 901 22.94 -41.76 -118.22
C TYR A 901 22.37 -40.40 -118.64
N ILE A 902 22.12 -39.48 -117.69
CA ILE A 902 21.60 -38.14 -117.98
C ILE A 902 22.76 -37.15 -117.90
N GLU A 903 23.11 -36.51 -119.01
CA GLU A 903 24.34 -35.70 -119.14
C GLU A 903 24.44 -34.55 -118.11
N ARG A 904 23.30 -33.96 -117.70
CA ARG A 904 23.25 -32.92 -116.65
C ARG A 904 23.44 -33.44 -115.24
N GLU A 905 23.19 -34.73 -115.01
CA GLU A 905 23.23 -35.41 -113.70
C GLU A 905 24.53 -36.21 -113.52
N LYS A 906 25.17 -36.56 -114.63
CA LYS A 906 26.37 -37.39 -114.70
C LYS A 906 27.50 -36.91 -113.78
N SER A 907 27.75 -35.60 -113.70
CA SER A 907 28.77 -35.01 -112.81
C SER A 907 28.51 -35.28 -111.32
N LEU A 908 27.24 -35.22 -110.89
CA LEU A 908 26.84 -35.54 -109.51
C LEU A 908 26.88 -37.05 -109.25
N SER A 909 26.48 -37.86 -110.25
CA SER A 909 26.56 -39.32 -110.21
C SER A 909 28.01 -39.82 -110.09
N GLU A 910 28.91 -39.26 -110.90
CA GLU A 910 30.36 -39.50 -110.86
C GLU A 910 31.01 -38.98 -109.57
N TRP A 911 30.61 -37.80 -109.08
CA TRP A 911 31.08 -37.29 -107.79
C TRP A 911 30.70 -38.21 -106.63
N PHE A 912 29.46 -38.70 -106.56
CA PHE A 912 29.03 -39.59 -105.48
C PHE A 912 29.68 -40.97 -105.57
N ALA A 913 29.82 -41.54 -106.78
CA ALA A 913 30.57 -42.78 -106.97
C ALA A 913 32.05 -42.62 -106.55
N LYS A 914 32.65 -41.44 -106.80
CA LYS A 914 33.97 -41.10 -106.26
C LYS A 914 33.95 -40.97 -104.73
N ALA A 915 33.03 -40.20 -104.16
CA ALA A 915 32.93 -40.00 -102.70
C ALA A 915 32.70 -41.31 -101.95
N GLN A 916 31.89 -42.22 -102.48
CA GLN A 916 31.69 -43.57 -101.97
C GLN A 916 33.00 -44.38 -101.99
N LYS A 917 33.79 -44.31 -103.07
CA LYS A 917 35.11 -44.93 -103.10
C LYS A 917 36.05 -44.30 -102.07
N GLN A 918 36.11 -42.97 -102.00
CA GLN A 918 36.96 -42.25 -101.05
C GLN A 918 36.59 -42.53 -99.58
N PHE A 919 35.30 -42.77 -99.28
CA PHE A 919 34.85 -43.25 -97.98
C PHE A 919 35.38 -44.67 -97.67
N VAL A 920 35.28 -45.60 -98.63
CA VAL A 920 35.76 -47.00 -98.46
C VAL A 920 37.29 -47.06 -98.35
N ASP A 921 38.01 -46.22 -99.09
CA ASP A 921 39.48 -46.15 -99.09
C ASP A 921 40.06 -45.31 -97.92
N GLY A 922 39.21 -44.63 -97.13
CA GLY A 922 39.63 -43.80 -96.00
C GLY A 922 40.26 -42.45 -96.38
N GLU A 923 39.92 -41.90 -97.55
CA GLU A 923 40.48 -40.64 -98.09
C GLU A 923 39.70 -39.36 -97.69
N LEU A 924 38.54 -39.47 -97.04
CA LEU A 924 37.72 -38.30 -96.65
C LEU A 924 38.21 -37.64 -95.35
N SER A 925 38.00 -36.32 -95.20
CA SER A 925 38.14 -35.64 -93.90
C SER A 925 37.07 -36.11 -92.90
N GLU A 926 37.30 -35.98 -91.60
CA GLU A 926 36.30 -36.29 -90.55
C GLU A 926 34.97 -35.54 -90.76
N ASN A 927 35.03 -34.30 -91.25
CA ASN A 927 33.84 -33.53 -91.61
C ASN A 927 33.17 -34.09 -92.88
N GLU A 928 33.96 -34.37 -93.93
CA GLU A 928 33.47 -34.94 -95.19
C GLU A 928 32.84 -36.32 -94.96
N GLU A 929 33.42 -37.16 -94.10
CA GLU A 929 32.90 -38.47 -93.71
C GLU A 929 31.58 -38.35 -92.94
N LYS A 930 31.54 -37.53 -91.88
CA LYS A 930 30.33 -37.26 -91.08
C LYS A 930 29.17 -36.77 -91.95
N VAL A 931 29.48 -35.92 -92.93
CA VAL A 931 28.52 -35.29 -93.83
C VAL A 931 28.09 -36.26 -94.95
N TYR A 932 29.01 -37.06 -95.51
CA TYR A 932 28.71 -38.18 -96.41
C TYR A 932 27.79 -39.22 -95.76
N LEU A 933 28.09 -39.62 -94.52
CA LEU A 933 27.27 -40.56 -93.73
C LEU A 933 25.87 -40.02 -93.43
N TYR A 934 25.69 -38.70 -93.35
CA TYR A 934 24.37 -38.08 -93.25
C TYR A 934 23.62 -38.13 -94.59
N LEU A 935 24.26 -37.84 -95.71
CA LEU A 935 23.66 -38.01 -97.05
C LEU A 935 23.25 -39.46 -97.30
N CYS A 936 24.05 -40.44 -96.88
CA CYS A 936 23.70 -41.87 -96.95
C CYS A 936 22.54 -42.30 -96.02
N LYS A 937 22.03 -41.41 -95.15
CA LYS A 937 20.82 -41.65 -94.33
C LYS A 937 19.56 -40.98 -94.89
N ILE A 938 19.69 -40.16 -95.93
CA ILE A 938 18.60 -39.49 -96.65
C ILE A 938 18.55 -39.93 -98.12
N LEU A 939 19.00 -41.17 -98.38
CA LEU A 939 19.27 -41.77 -99.70
C LEU A 939 18.81 -43.23 -99.82
#